data_AF-A0A8J4TRA9-F1
#
_entry.id   AF-A0A8J4TRA9-F1
#
_cell.length_a   1.000
_cell.length_b   1.000
_cell.length_c   1.000
_cell.angle_alpha   90.00
_cell.angle_beta   90.00
_cell.angle_gamma   90.00
#
_symmetry.space_group_name_H-M   'P 1'
#
loop_
_entity.id
_entity.type
_entity.pdbx_description
1 polymer ?
#
loop_
_entity_poly.entity_id
_entity_poly.type
_entity_poly.pdbx_seq_one_letter_code
_entity_poly.pdbx_strand_id
1 'polypeptide(L)'
;VRAADPPCSIQGLYNPPQLSKDGDVLIGGIFSIHRKWDQQVSHFSTCACLSDRKKHPSFFRTIPSDYFQSRALAKLVKYFGWTWVGALCSDDDYGNNGLSEFISAAKEEGICVEYSMAFFKTDPREKILKIVENIKVSTSKVIVGFVSDTDIGFLLKEMALQNMTGFQWIGNESWISDLNTANPEWQDILKGSLGFAIPTSKINGLGEFLSKINPASDIAIYKELWETIFQCKFPIQNTVDMKQSCKGNESLSQVQNIYTDISDSRIANNVYKAVYAVAYALHDTYGCSKMDSGQPAANVCTNLTDNQKPWQVVNNLKKLRFTTTTDEDVYFDENGDPAARYDVLNWQLDNDGKIVFVKVGFYDASLQEHLQLSFNNISIVFAHNNPQVSHFSTCACLSDRKKHPSFFRTIPSDYFQSRALAKLVKYFGWTWVGALCSDDDYGNNGLSEFISAAKEEGICVEYSMAFFKTDPREKILKIVENIKVSTSKVIVGFVADTDIGFLLKEMALQNMTGFQWIGNESWISDLNTANPEWQDILKGSLGFAIPTSKINGLGEFLSKLNPASDIAIYKELWETIFQCKFPIQNTVDMKQSCNGNESLSQHQNIYTDVSDLRIANNVYKAVYAVAYALHNTYGCSKRDSGQAAANVCTNLLDNQKPWQVVNNLKKLRFTTASDEDVFFDENGDPTARYDVLNWQLDNDGKIVFVKVGFYDASLQGHLQLSFNNISIVWAHSKAQVRAADPPCSIQGLYNPPQISKNGDVLIGGIFSIHRKWDQQAQKFISGPTQGECTSFNLREFQNAQTMVFAIEEINNRTDILPGINLGYKIYDTCGSAEKTTRASLALINGHGENTTSVTCSKPETVQAIIGETDSTPTIAISTTVGPLHIPVVSHFSTCACLSDRKKHPSFFRTVPSDYFQSRALAKLVKYFGWTWVGALCSDDDYGKNGLSEFISAPKEEGICVEYSMAFFKTDPREKFLKIVDIIKASTSKVIVGFVADTDIGFLIKEMALQNMTGFQWIGNEDVFFDENGDPAARYDVLNWQQDKDGKIVFVKVGFYDASLQRHLQLSFNNISIVWAHSKAQVRAADPPCSIQGLYNPPQLSKNGDVLIGGIFSIHRKWDQQAQKFISGPTQGECI
;
A
#
# COMPACT_ATOMS: atom_id res chain seq x y z
N VAL A 1 -8.86 55.44 35.72
CA VAL A 1 -10.32 55.52 35.57
C VAL A 1 -10.87 54.10 35.70
N ARG A 2 -11.56 53.79 36.80
CA ARG A 2 -12.25 52.51 37.00
C ARG A 2 -13.64 52.62 36.36
N ALA A 3 -13.99 51.73 35.45
CA ALA A 3 -15.39 51.48 35.10
C ALA A 3 -15.87 50.35 36.03
N ALA A 4 -16.95 50.63 36.75
CA ALA A 4 -17.68 49.63 37.53
C ALA A 4 -18.63 48.91 36.57
N ASP A 5 -18.46 47.61 36.39
CA ASP A 5 -19.46 46.78 35.71
C ASP A 5 -20.56 46.38 36.72
N PRO A 6 -21.85 46.44 36.34
CA PRO A 6 -22.97 46.07 37.20
C PRO A 6 -23.09 44.54 37.37
N PRO A 7 -23.77 44.06 38.42
CA PRO A 7 -24.00 42.63 38.63
C PRO A 7 -24.97 42.09 37.56
N CYS A 8 -24.48 41.26 36.65
CA CYS A 8 -25.33 40.43 35.79
C CYS A 8 -26.07 39.40 36.65
N SER A 9 -27.37 39.60 36.89
CA SER A 9 -28.26 38.53 37.33
C SER A 9 -28.68 37.70 36.10
N ILE A 10 -28.28 36.44 36.04
CA ILE A 10 -28.76 35.50 35.02
C ILE A 10 -30.24 35.20 35.30
N GLN A 11 -31.14 35.74 34.49
CA GLN A 11 -32.52 35.27 34.38
C GLN A 11 -32.55 34.11 33.38
N GLY A 12 -32.39 32.88 33.86
CA GLY A 12 -32.55 31.66 33.09
C GLY A 12 -33.11 30.56 33.98
N LEU A 13 -34.01 29.72 33.43
CA LEU A 13 -34.53 28.52 34.10
C LEU A 13 -33.35 27.63 34.50
N TYR A 14 -33.03 27.61 35.79
CA TYR A 14 -32.04 26.70 36.34
C TYR A 14 -32.63 25.29 36.35
N ASN A 15 -32.18 24.43 35.44
CA ASN A 15 -32.47 23.00 35.52
C ASN A 15 -31.51 22.39 36.53
N PRO A 16 -31.98 21.94 37.71
CA PRO A 16 -31.11 21.27 38.66
C PRO A 16 -30.59 19.94 38.08
N PRO A 17 -29.41 19.47 38.51
CA PRO A 17 -28.88 18.19 38.07
C PRO A 17 -29.82 17.05 38.45
N GLN A 18 -30.03 16.09 37.53
CA GLN A 18 -30.88 14.90 37.74
C GLN A 18 -30.34 13.98 38.85
N LEU A 19 -29.02 14.02 39.07
CA LEU A 19 -28.28 13.28 40.09
C LEU A 19 -27.26 14.22 40.72
N SER A 20 -27.29 14.39 42.04
CA SER A 20 -26.28 15.16 42.78
C SER A 20 -26.09 14.60 44.18
N LYS A 21 -24.89 14.81 44.73
CA LYS A 21 -24.54 14.50 46.11
C LYS A 21 -23.53 15.54 46.57
N ASP A 22 -23.78 16.13 47.74
CA ASP A 22 -22.89 17.13 48.32
C ASP A 22 -21.54 16.51 48.72
N GLY A 23 -20.48 17.30 48.57
CA GLY A 23 -19.11 16.96 48.95
C GLY A 23 -18.19 18.17 48.87
N ASP A 24 -16.97 18.05 49.40
CA ASP A 24 -15.98 19.14 49.46
C ASP A 24 -15.54 19.61 48.06
N VAL A 25 -15.60 18.72 47.06
CA VAL A 25 -15.37 19.03 45.64
C VAL A 25 -16.48 18.38 44.82
N LEU A 26 -17.11 19.15 43.94
CA LEU A 26 -18.14 18.66 43.02
C LEU A 26 -17.52 18.30 41.67
N ILE A 27 -17.68 17.05 41.24
CA ILE A 27 -17.36 16.60 39.89
C ILE A 27 -18.67 16.43 39.12
N GLY A 28 -18.87 17.25 38.08
CA GLY A 28 -20.03 17.15 37.20
C GLY A 28 -19.78 16.22 36.02
N GLY A 29 -20.82 15.53 35.56
CA GLY A 29 -20.81 14.77 34.31
C GLY A 29 -22.07 15.05 33.50
N ILE A 30 -21.93 15.12 32.18
CA ILE A 30 -23.06 15.29 31.27
C ILE A 30 -23.28 13.97 30.52
N PHE A 31 -24.48 13.41 30.68
CA PHE A 31 -24.88 12.16 30.06
C PHE A 31 -26.16 12.39 29.27
N SER A 32 -26.22 11.86 28.05
CA SER A 32 -27.44 11.81 27.26
C SER A 32 -28.32 10.65 27.74
N ILE A 33 -28.95 10.82 28.90
CA ILE A 33 -29.90 9.86 29.49
C ILE A 33 -31.25 9.94 28.75
N HIS A 34 -31.66 11.18 28.43
CA HIS A 34 -32.71 11.46 27.46
C HIS A 34 -32.06 12.27 26.33
N ARG A 35 -32.12 11.75 25.11
CA ARG A 35 -31.37 12.31 23.95
C ARG A 35 -31.81 13.76 23.65
N LYS A 36 -31.13 14.77 24.23
CA LYS A 36 -31.05 16.17 23.80
C LYS A 36 -30.07 17.01 24.67
N TRP A 37 -28.92 17.37 24.07
CA TRP A 37 -27.96 18.48 24.35
C TRP A 37 -26.81 18.30 25.39
N ASP A 38 -25.64 18.91 25.09
CA ASP A 38 -24.25 18.47 25.37
C ASP A 38 -23.39 19.18 26.46
N GLN A 39 -22.30 18.47 26.89
CA GLN A 39 -20.87 18.86 27.15
C GLN A 39 -20.20 18.66 28.56
N GLN A 40 -19.26 17.70 28.70
CA GLN A 40 -17.82 17.84 29.12
C GLN A 40 -17.15 16.47 29.40
N VAL A 41 -15.80 16.39 29.30
CA VAL A 41 -14.92 15.19 29.33
C VAL A 41 -15.56 13.94 28.75
N SER A 42 -15.38 13.75 27.45
CA SER A 42 -16.10 12.71 26.75
C SER A 42 -15.50 11.33 26.98
N HIS A 43 -16.35 10.39 27.40
CA HIS A 43 -16.02 8.98 27.55
C HIS A 43 -16.18 8.19 26.23
N PHE A 44 -16.78 8.79 25.20
CA PHE A 44 -17.13 8.10 23.96
C PHE A 44 -17.14 8.96 22.68
N SER A 45 -16.74 10.24 22.73
CA SER A 45 -16.61 11.09 21.53
C SER A 45 -15.23 10.91 20.91
N THR A 46 -15.17 10.18 19.81
CA THR A 46 -13.94 9.71 19.18
C THR A 46 -13.48 10.52 17.97
N CYS A 47 -14.32 11.44 17.44
CA CYS A 47 -13.99 12.27 16.29
C CYS A 47 -12.58 12.88 16.36
N ALA A 48 -11.79 12.71 15.30
CA ALA A 48 -10.46 13.33 15.19
C ALA A 48 -10.50 14.86 15.28
N CYS A 49 -11.63 15.47 14.91
CA CYS A 49 -11.86 16.91 15.01
C CYS A 49 -11.69 17.47 16.44
N LEU A 50 -11.93 16.67 17.48
CA LEU A 50 -11.83 17.09 18.89
C LEU A 50 -10.37 17.16 19.40
N SER A 51 -9.42 16.60 18.66
CA SER A 51 -7.98 16.66 18.98
C SER A 51 -7.35 18.04 18.73
N ASP A 52 -8.05 18.96 18.03
CA ASP A 52 -7.57 20.31 17.79
C ASP A 52 -7.59 21.14 19.09
N ARG A 53 -6.45 21.17 19.78
CA ARG A 53 -6.25 21.93 21.03
C ARG A 53 -6.47 23.44 20.90
N LYS A 54 -6.44 24.01 19.69
CA LYS A 54 -6.75 25.44 19.52
C LYS A 54 -8.24 25.69 19.61
N LYS A 55 -9.05 24.78 19.05
CA LYS A 55 -10.52 24.83 19.13
C LYS A 55 -11.03 24.30 20.47
N HIS A 56 -10.37 23.27 21.02
CA HIS A 56 -10.78 22.55 22.22
C HIS A 56 -9.67 22.48 23.30
N PRO A 57 -9.22 23.62 23.84
CA PRO A 57 -8.04 23.70 24.73
C PRO A 57 -8.20 22.99 26.09
N SER A 58 -9.43 22.70 26.50
CA SER A 58 -9.76 22.03 27.76
C SER A 58 -10.39 20.64 27.57
N PHE A 59 -10.42 20.12 26.34
CA PHE A 59 -11.03 18.83 26.04
C PHE A 59 -10.05 17.68 26.29
N PHE A 60 -10.47 16.65 27.00
CA PHE A 60 -9.72 15.41 27.17
C PHE A 60 -10.72 14.26 27.04
N ARG A 61 -10.23 13.11 26.59
CA ARG A 61 -11.06 11.91 26.46
C ARG A 61 -10.29 10.67 26.87
N THR A 62 -11.01 9.68 27.39
CA THR A 62 -10.45 8.38 27.80
C THR A 62 -10.66 7.29 26.75
N ILE A 63 -11.06 7.70 25.55
CA ILE A 63 -11.20 6.86 24.36
C ILE A 63 -10.26 7.37 23.25
N PRO A 64 -9.61 6.50 22.47
CA PRO A 64 -8.71 6.95 21.41
C PRO A 64 -9.40 7.72 20.29
N SER A 65 -8.63 8.51 19.54
CA SER A 65 -9.10 9.22 18.34
C SER A 65 -9.41 8.27 17.19
N ASP A 66 -10.52 8.53 16.48
CA ASP A 66 -10.87 7.84 15.23
C ASP A 66 -9.83 7.97 14.14
N TYR A 67 -8.93 8.96 14.23
CA TYR A 67 -7.77 9.06 13.35
C TYR A 67 -7.01 7.73 13.26
N PHE A 68 -6.78 7.09 14.40
CA PHE A 68 -6.09 5.81 14.46
C PHE A 68 -6.95 4.66 13.97
N GLN A 69 -8.25 4.67 14.27
CA GLN A 69 -9.14 3.59 13.86
C GLN A 69 -9.37 3.58 12.35
N SER A 70 -9.61 4.74 11.73
CA SER A 70 -9.78 4.85 10.27
C SER A 70 -8.56 4.34 9.51
N ARG A 71 -7.35 4.61 10.02
CA ARG A 71 -6.10 4.04 9.49
C ARG A 71 -5.98 2.54 9.77
N ALA A 72 -6.37 2.10 10.96
CA ALA A 72 -6.40 0.67 11.29
C ALA A 72 -7.37 -0.11 10.38
N LEU A 73 -8.53 0.47 10.03
CA LEU A 73 -9.51 -0.08 9.08
C LEU A 73 -8.91 -0.22 7.68
N ALA A 74 -8.18 0.79 7.19
CA ALA A 74 -7.47 0.68 5.91
C ALA A 74 -6.40 -0.42 5.95
N LYS A 75 -5.62 -0.51 7.03
CA LYS A 75 -4.63 -1.58 7.24
C LYS A 75 -5.28 -2.96 7.30
N LEU A 76 -6.44 -3.07 7.95
CA LEU A 76 -7.21 -4.31 8.04
C LEU A 76 -7.67 -4.77 6.65
N VAL A 77 -8.19 -3.84 5.85
CA VAL A 77 -8.63 -4.11 4.47
C VAL A 77 -7.44 -4.53 3.60
N LYS A 78 -6.31 -3.83 3.69
CA LYS A 78 -5.07 -4.17 2.98
C LYS A 78 -4.52 -5.53 3.39
N TYR A 79 -4.57 -5.86 4.68
CA TYR A 79 -4.04 -7.12 5.20
C TYR A 79 -4.67 -8.34 4.52
N PHE A 80 -5.98 -8.30 4.24
CA PHE A 80 -6.69 -9.35 3.52
C PHE A 80 -6.62 -9.23 1.99
N GLY A 81 -5.85 -8.28 1.46
CA GLY A 81 -5.66 -8.08 0.03
C GLY A 81 -6.89 -7.51 -0.68
N TRP A 82 -7.87 -6.96 0.05
CA TRP A 82 -9.02 -6.32 -0.57
C TRP A 82 -8.64 -4.95 -1.10
N THR A 83 -8.76 -4.75 -2.40
CA THR A 83 -8.39 -3.49 -3.08
C THR A 83 -9.60 -2.72 -3.62
N TRP A 84 -10.81 -3.27 -3.50
CA TRP A 84 -12.05 -2.68 -4.02
C TRP A 84 -13.15 -2.81 -2.97
N VAL A 85 -13.55 -1.67 -2.37
CA VAL A 85 -14.50 -1.65 -1.25
C VAL A 85 -15.58 -0.58 -1.40
N GLY A 86 -16.75 -0.85 -0.84
CA GLY A 86 -17.78 0.16 -0.57
C GLY A 86 -17.59 0.79 0.79
N ALA A 87 -18.00 2.05 0.96
CA ALA A 87 -17.84 2.78 2.22
C ALA A 87 -19.12 3.53 2.61
N LEU A 88 -19.53 3.40 3.87
CA LEU A 88 -20.75 4.02 4.42
C LEU A 88 -20.42 4.75 5.72
N CYS A 89 -21.09 5.87 5.98
CA CYS A 89 -20.93 6.59 7.24
C CYS A 89 -22.20 7.25 7.76
N SER A 90 -22.21 7.55 9.05
CA SER A 90 -23.20 8.46 9.64
C SER A 90 -23.01 9.88 9.10
N ASP A 91 -24.09 10.55 8.71
CA ASP A 91 -24.09 11.93 8.19
C ASP A 91 -24.01 12.96 9.34
N ASP A 92 -22.93 12.87 10.12
CA ASP A 92 -22.59 13.74 11.25
C ASP A 92 -21.06 13.92 11.36
N ASP A 93 -20.59 14.67 12.36
CA ASP A 93 -19.15 14.92 12.54
C ASP A 93 -18.35 13.63 12.81
N TYR A 94 -18.96 12.63 13.43
CA TYR A 94 -18.30 11.36 13.71
C TYR A 94 -18.08 10.56 12.42
N GLY A 95 -19.16 10.28 11.69
CA GLY A 95 -19.11 9.46 10.49
C GLY A 95 -18.34 10.14 9.36
N ASN A 96 -18.56 11.44 9.11
CA ASN A 96 -17.93 12.15 7.99
C ASN A 96 -16.41 12.30 8.17
N ASN A 97 -15.93 12.66 9.37
CA ASN A 97 -14.50 12.76 9.62
C ASN A 97 -13.82 11.38 9.63
N GLY A 98 -14.45 10.38 10.26
CA GLY A 98 -13.95 9.00 10.29
C GLY A 98 -13.83 8.41 8.89
N LEU A 99 -14.86 8.57 8.06
CA LEU A 99 -14.83 8.09 6.67
C LEU A 99 -13.83 8.84 5.81
N SER A 100 -13.72 10.16 5.97
CA SER A 100 -12.73 10.97 5.25
C SER A 100 -11.30 10.50 5.55
N GLU A 101 -10.97 10.25 6.82
CA GLU A 101 -9.67 9.70 7.20
C GLU A 101 -9.47 8.28 6.64
N PHE A 102 -10.51 7.44 6.67
CA PHE A 102 -10.43 6.09 6.11
C PHE A 102 -10.15 6.15 4.61
N ILE A 103 -10.81 7.01 3.84
CA ILE A 103 -10.58 7.17 2.41
C ILE A 103 -9.15 7.67 2.12
N SER A 104 -8.62 8.57 2.96
CA SER A 104 -7.23 9.01 2.85
C SER A 104 -6.26 7.85 3.07
N ALA A 105 -6.44 7.11 4.17
CA ALA A 105 -5.62 5.96 4.51
C ALA A 105 -5.75 4.83 3.47
N ALA A 106 -6.95 4.56 2.96
CA ALA A 106 -7.20 3.58 1.92
C ALA A 106 -6.39 3.90 0.65
N LYS A 107 -6.33 5.18 0.24
CA LYS A 107 -5.52 5.62 -0.91
C LYS A 107 -4.03 5.45 -0.68
N GLU A 108 -3.53 5.80 0.51
CA GLU A 108 -2.13 5.55 0.91
C GLU A 108 -1.77 4.06 0.84
N GLU A 109 -2.74 3.20 1.17
CA GLU A 109 -2.59 1.75 1.24
C GLU A 109 -2.87 1.02 -0.10
N GLY A 110 -3.22 1.75 -1.17
CA GLY A 110 -3.50 1.20 -2.50
C GLY A 110 -4.90 0.58 -2.67
N ILE A 111 -5.85 0.96 -1.82
CA ILE A 111 -7.24 0.49 -1.83
C ILE A 111 -8.13 1.53 -2.52
N CYS A 112 -8.96 1.07 -3.46
CA CYS A 112 -9.96 1.88 -4.13
C CYS A 112 -11.33 1.76 -3.46
N VAL A 113 -11.98 2.91 -3.26
CA VAL A 113 -13.34 3.00 -2.72
C VAL A 113 -14.31 3.24 -3.88
N GLU A 114 -15.13 2.24 -4.21
CA GLU A 114 -16.06 2.27 -5.35
C GLU A 114 -17.19 3.27 -5.14
N TYR A 115 -17.74 3.29 -3.93
CA TYR A 115 -18.76 4.24 -3.51
C TYR A 115 -18.54 4.65 -2.06
N SER A 116 -18.86 5.92 -1.76
CA SER A 116 -18.90 6.46 -0.41
C SER A 116 -20.22 7.18 -0.19
N MET A 117 -21.04 6.74 0.76
CA MET A 117 -22.35 7.33 1.02
C MET A 117 -22.56 7.63 2.50
N ALA A 118 -23.24 8.73 2.80
CA ALA A 118 -23.58 9.16 4.14
C ALA A 118 -25.10 9.12 4.37
N PHE A 119 -25.52 8.74 5.57
CA PHE A 119 -26.92 8.75 5.97
C PHE A 119 -27.11 8.98 7.46
N PHE A 120 -28.29 9.42 7.85
CA PHE A 120 -28.67 9.67 9.22
C PHE A 120 -30.02 9.03 9.52
N LYS A 121 -30.26 8.60 10.77
CA LYS A 121 -31.53 7.95 11.17
C LYS A 121 -32.81 8.73 10.91
N THR A 122 -32.75 10.05 10.74
CA THR A 122 -33.92 10.88 10.39
C THR A 122 -34.08 11.13 8.89
N ASP A 123 -33.20 10.55 8.07
CA ASP A 123 -33.29 10.67 6.62
C ASP A 123 -34.58 10.02 6.09
N PRO A 124 -35.13 10.56 4.99
CA PRO A 124 -36.29 9.96 4.35
C PRO A 124 -35.95 8.56 3.82
N ARG A 125 -36.94 7.66 3.85
CA ARG A 125 -36.75 6.26 3.41
C ARG A 125 -36.22 6.18 1.98
N GLU A 126 -36.57 7.11 1.11
CA GLU A 126 -36.06 7.17 -0.27
C GLU A 126 -34.53 7.32 -0.33
N LYS A 127 -33.89 8.03 0.62
CA LYS A 127 -32.42 8.15 0.68
C LYS A 127 -31.78 6.81 1.06
N ILE A 128 -32.36 6.08 2.02
CA ILE A 128 -31.90 4.75 2.43
C ILE A 128 -32.07 3.73 1.29
N LEU A 129 -33.19 3.77 0.56
CA LEU A 129 -33.42 2.92 -0.60
C LEU A 129 -32.37 3.12 -1.70
N LYS A 130 -31.98 4.37 -1.98
CA LYS A 130 -30.91 4.66 -2.96
C LYS A 130 -29.55 4.09 -2.54
N ILE A 131 -29.24 4.11 -1.24
CA ILE A 131 -28.02 3.49 -0.71
C ILE A 131 -28.06 1.98 -0.97
N VAL A 132 -29.18 1.35 -0.63
CA VAL A 132 -29.40 -0.08 -0.87
C VAL A 132 -29.30 -0.43 -2.37
N GLU A 133 -29.87 0.36 -3.26
CA GLU A 133 -29.76 0.16 -4.71
C GLU A 133 -28.32 0.26 -5.20
N ASN A 134 -27.55 1.24 -4.72
CA ASN A 134 -26.13 1.35 -5.06
C ASN A 134 -25.33 0.15 -4.56
N ILE A 135 -25.60 -0.35 -3.35
CA ILE A 135 -24.95 -1.56 -2.82
C ILE A 135 -25.27 -2.78 -3.70
N LYS A 136 -26.48 -2.88 -4.26
CA LYS A 136 -26.87 -4.00 -5.14
C LYS A 136 -26.18 -3.96 -6.50
N VAL A 137 -26.03 -2.77 -7.08
CA VAL A 137 -25.42 -2.58 -8.41
C VAL A 137 -23.89 -2.63 -8.32
N SER A 138 -23.33 -2.31 -7.16
CA SER A 138 -21.89 -2.32 -6.90
C SER A 138 -21.26 -3.72 -7.08
N THR A 139 -20.03 -3.72 -7.58
CA THR A 139 -19.19 -4.92 -7.70
C THR A 139 -18.49 -5.28 -6.38
N SER A 140 -18.30 -4.30 -5.48
CA SER A 140 -17.71 -4.48 -4.16
C SER A 140 -18.52 -5.44 -3.29
N LYS A 141 -17.84 -6.44 -2.74
CA LYS A 141 -18.42 -7.37 -1.74
C LYS A 141 -17.99 -7.05 -0.32
N VAL A 142 -17.02 -6.16 -0.16
CA VAL A 142 -16.56 -5.66 1.14
C VAL A 142 -17.13 -4.27 1.37
N ILE A 143 -17.76 -4.05 2.52
CA ILE A 143 -18.36 -2.78 2.90
C ILE A 143 -17.74 -2.33 4.22
N VAL A 144 -17.10 -1.17 4.21
CA VAL A 144 -16.59 -0.50 5.41
C VAL A 144 -17.66 0.44 5.94
N GLY A 145 -18.19 0.14 7.11
CA GLY A 145 -19.19 0.99 7.78
C GLY A 145 -18.54 1.75 8.91
N PHE A 146 -18.40 3.07 8.76
CA PHE A 146 -18.04 4.03 9.81
C PHE A 146 -19.30 4.75 10.32
N VAL A 147 -20.16 3.97 10.97
CA VAL A 147 -21.56 4.35 11.26
C VAL A 147 -21.78 4.23 12.77
N SER A 148 -22.68 5.04 13.35
CA SER A 148 -23.11 4.83 14.73
C SER A 148 -23.96 3.55 14.85
N ASP A 149 -23.88 2.89 16.01
CA ASP A 149 -24.77 1.80 16.42
C ASP A 149 -26.25 2.12 16.20
N THR A 150 -26.65 3.37 16.39
CA THR A 150 -28.03 3.79 16.20
C THR A 150 -28.43 3.95 14.74
N ASP A 151 -27.53 4.43 13.89
CA ASP A 151 -27.89 4.71 12.49
C ASP A 151 -27.82 3.43 11.65
N ILE A 152 -26.85 2.52 11.90
CA ILE A 152 -26.70 1.28 11.14
C ILE A 152 -27.97 0.41 11.17
N GLY A 153 -28.69 0.40 12.30
CA GLY A 153 -29.95 -0.34 12.43
C GLY A 153 -31.02 0.05 11.41
N PHE A 154 -31.06 1.31 10.96
CA PHE A 154 -32.02 1.77 9.95
C PHE A 154 -31.68 1.23 8.56
N LEU A 155 -30.39 1.15 8.22
CA LEU A 155 -29.94 0.54 6.97
C LEU A 155 -30.16 -0.97 6.98
N LEU A 156 -29.79 -1.65 8.07
CA LEU A 156 -29.94 -3.11 8.20
C LEU A 156 -31.40 -3.54 8.08
N LYS A 157 -32.32 -2.77 8.66
CA LYS A 157 -33.75 -3.01 8.51
C LYS A 157 -34.21 -3.01 7.06
N GLU A 158 -33.77 -2.04 6.27
CA GLU A 158 -34.13 -1.98 4.85
C GLU A 158 -33.42 -3.08 4.04
N MET A 159 -32.17 -3.40 4.37
CA MET A 159 -31.44 -4.52 3.75
C MET A 159 -32.09 -5.88 4.02
N ALA A 160 -32.60 -6.10 5.23
CA ALA A 160 -33.30 -7.30 5.63
C ALA A 160 -34.66 -7.45 4.92
N LEU A 161 -35.42 -6.34 4.81
CA LEU A 161 -36.66 -6.32 4.01
C LEU A 161 -36.42 -6.74 2.54
N GLN A 162 -35.19 -6.60 2.06
CA GLN A 162 -34.79 -6.92 0.70
C GLN A 162 -33.90 -8.19 0.61
N ASN A 163 -33.81 -8.99 1.68
CA ASN A 163 -33.02 -10.23 1.79
C ASN A 163 -31.56 -10.07 1.33
N MET A 164 -30.94 -8.93 1.62
CA MET A 164 -29.55 -8.67 1.24
C MET A 164 -28.58 -9.32 2.20
N THR A 165 -27.91 -10.38 1.74
CA THR A 165 -26.91 -11.14 2.51
C THR A 165 -25.61 -11.30 1.72
N GLY A 166 -24.57 -11.84 2.37
CA GLY A 166 -23.31 -12.18 1.74
C GLY A 166 -22.24 -11.09 1.78
N PHE A 167 -22.55 -9.84 2.12
CA PHE A 167 -21.52 -8.79 2.18
C PHE A 167 -20.53 -9.02 3.34
N GLN A 168 -19.25 -8.83 3.07
CA GLN A 168 -18.22 -8.82 4.10
C GLN A 168 -18.16 -7.43 4.74
N TRP A 169 -18.68 -7.31 5.95
CA TRP A 169 -18.69 -6.04 6.66
C TRP A 169 -17.42 -5.82 7.45
N ILE A 170 -16.91 -4.59 7.38
CA ILE A 170 -15.81 -4.09 8.19
C ILE A 170 -16.33 -2.94 9.07
N GLY A 171 -16.32 -3.13 10.39
CA GLY A 171 -16.99 -2.24 11.34
C GLY A 171 -16.06 -1.41 12.23
N ASN A 172 -16.52 -0.20 12.56
CA ASN A 172 -15.98 0.65 13.61
C ASN A 172 -16.47 0.22 15.02
N GLU A 173 -15.85 0.79 16.04
CA GLU A 173 -16.05 0.50 17.47
C GLU A 173 -17.46 0.77 17.96
N SER A 174 -18.21 1.64 17.29
CA SER A 174 -19.56 1.98 17.72
C SER A 174 -20.49 0.77 17.64
N TRP A 175 -20.45 -0.01 16.56
CA TRP A 175 -21.43 -1.09 16.34
C TRP A 175 -20.83 -2.51 16.30
N ILE A 176 -19.52 -2.67 16.05
CA ILE A 176 -18.90 -4.01 15.92
C ILE A 176 -18.94 -4.83 17.23
N SER A 177 -19.10 -4.18 18.38
CA SER A 177 -19.29 -4.84 19.68
C SER A 177 -20.65 -4.53 20.32
N ASP A 178 -21.58 -3.92 19.58
CA ASP A 178 -22.90 -3.58 20.12
C ASP A 178 -23.83 -4.80 20.10
N LEU A 179 -24.33 -5.15 21.29
CA LEU A 179 -25.25 -6.28 21.48
C LEU A 179 -26.63 -6.04 20.84
N ASN A 180 -27.05 -4.78 20.66
CA ASN A 180 -28.34 -4.49 20.02
C ASN A 180 -28.28 -4.72 18.50
N THR A 181 -27.13 -4.44 17.90
CA THR A 181 -26.85 -4.69 16.48
C THR A 181 -26.66 -6.19 16.22
N ALA A 182 -26.06 -6.93 17.17
CA ALA A 182 -25.86 -8.38 17.11
C ALA A 182 -27.12 -9.19 17.48
N ASN A 183 -28.29 -8.76 16.98
CA ASN A 183 -29.55 -9.44 17.21
C ASN A 183 -29.82 -10.53 16.14
N PRO A 184 -30.75 -11.47 16.39
CA PRO A 184 -31.09 -12.51 15.42
C PRO A 184 -31.71 -12.00 14.11
N GLU A 185 -32.30 -10.81 14.10
CA GLU A 185 -32.97 -10.22 12.92
C GLU A 185 -31.94 -9.88 11.82
N TRP A 186 -30.76 -9.39 12.21
CA TRP A 186 -29.69 -8.97 11.28
C TRP A 186 -28.58 -10.02 11.11
N GLN A 187 -28.74 -11.19 11.73
CA GLN A 187 -27.69 -12.19 11.84
C GLN A 187 -27.15 -12.66 10.48
N ASP A 188 -28.02 -12.91 9.50
CA ASP A 188 -27.61 -13.37 8.17
C ASP A 188 -26.95 -12.29 7.31
N ILE A 189 -27.05 -11.02 7.72
CA ILE A 189 -26.44 -9.86 7.05
C ILE A 189 -25.04 -9.60 7.61
N LEU A 190 -24.89 -9.64 8.93
CA LEU A 190 -23.68 -9.25 9.64
C LEU A 190 -22.80 -10.42 10.09
N LYS A 191 -23.20 -11.67 9.85
CA LYS A 191 -22.35 -12.82 10.16
C LYS A 191 -20.99 -12.72 9.46
N GLY A 192 -19.93 -12.97 10.21
CA GLY A 192 -18.56 -12.88 9.70
C GLY A 192 -18.02 -11.45 9.61
N SER A 193 -18.75 -10.44 10.12
CA SER A 193 -18.23 -9.08 10.27
C SER A 193 -16.89 -9.07 11.02
N LEU A 194 -16.02 -8.15 10.63
CA LEU A 194 -14.70 -7.96 11.23
C LEU A 194 -14.51 -6.48 11.57
N GLY A 195 -13.90 -6.15 12.70
CA GLY A 195 -13.67 -4.73 13.01
C GLY A 195 -12.98 -4.49 14.34
N PHE A 196 -12.87 -3.21 14.70
CA PHE A 196 -12.11 -2.78 15.87
C PHE A 196 -13.02 -2.40 17.03
N ALA A 197 -12.81 -3.01 18.19
CA ALA A 197 -13.48 -2.62 19.42
C ALA A 197 -12.47 -2.12 20.47
N ILE A 198 -12.91 -1.27 21.38
CA ILE A 198 -12.09 -0.84 22.52
C ILE A 198 -11.81 -2.06 23.42
N PRO A 199 -10.61 -2.28 23.97
CA PRO A 199 -10.34 -3.43 24.82
C PRO A 199 -11.29 -3.57 26.01
N THR A 200 -11.73 -4.79 26.32
CA THR A 200 -12.53 -5.04 27.53
C THR A 200 -11.67 -4.92 28.79
N SER A 201 -12.26 -4.42 29.87
CA SER A 201 -11.61 -4.36 31.19
C SER A 201 -12.60 -4.68 32.30
N LYS A 202 -12.11 -5.27 33.39
CA LYS A 202 -12.96 -5.69 34.51
C LYS A 202 -12.90 -4.67 35.64
N ILE A 203 -14.04 -4.04 35.95
CA ILE A 203 -14.16 -3.13 37.10
C ILE A 203 -14.60 -3.93 38.33
N ASN A 204 -13.66 -4.18 39.24
CA ASN A 204 -13.93 -4.95 40.46
C ASN A 204 -14.99 -4.24 41.34
N GLY A 205 -16.00 -5.00 41.79
CA GLY A 205 -17.09 -4.49 42.64
C GLY A 205 -18.21 -3.73 41.92
N LEU A 206 -18.10 -3.47 40.60
CA LEU A 206 -19.12 -2.73 39.86
C LEU A 206 -20.47 -3.48 39.82
N GLY A 207 -20.48 -4.78 39.51
CA GLY A 207 -21.73 -5.56 39.48
C GLY A 207 -22.46 -5.56 40.82
N GLU A 208 -21.73 -5.71 41.93
CA GLU A 208 -22.30 -5.60 43.29
C GLU A 208 -22.85 -4.20 43.57
N PHE A 209 -22.17 -3.15 43.12
CA PHE A 209 -22.64 -1.78 43.26
C PHE A 209 -23.93 -1.52 42.49
N LEU A 210 -23.99 -1.92 41.21
CA LEU A 210 -25.17 -1.74 40.34
C LEU A 210 -26.39 -2.49 40.89
N SER A 211 -26.19 -3.65 41.53
CA SER A 211 -27.26 -4.44 42.14
C SER A 211 -27.89 -3.82 43.39
N LYS A 212 -27.25 -2.81 44.02
CA LYS A 212 -27.68 -2.19 45.29
C LYS A 212 -28.53 -0.93 45.14
N ILE A 213 -28.95 -0.57 43.91
CA ILE A 213 -29.80 0.61 43.69
C ILE A 213 -31.12 0.48 44.46
N ASN A 214 -31.56 1.59 45.06
CA ASN A 214 -32.80 1.66 45.82
C ASN A 214 -33.79 2.67 45.16
N PRO A 215 -34.94 2.22 44.62
CA PRO A 215 -35.93 3.08 43.99
C PRO A 215 -36.70 3.97 45.00
N ALA A 216 -36.56 3.73 46.31
CA ALA A 216 -37.13 4.56 47.37
C ALA A 216 -36.31 5.82 47.69
N SER A 217 -35.18 6.04 47.02
CA SER A 217 -34.40 7.28 47.13
C SER A 217 -35.12 8.47 46.47
N ASP A 218 -34.75 9.70 46.86
CA ASP A 218 -35.30 10.95 46.28
C ASP A 218 -34.81 11.22 44.84
N ILE A 219 -34.11 10.25 44.24
CA ILE A 219 -33.55 10.34 42.89
C ILE A 219 -34.59 9.82 41.88
N ALA A 220 -35.13 10.72 41.06
CA ALA A 220 -36.19 10.40 40.09
C ALA A 220 -35.82 9.32 39.07
N ILE A 221 -34.57 9.33 38.57
CA ILE A 221 -34.11 8.40 37.52
C ILE A 221 -34.05 6.94 37.98
N TYR A 222 -33.88 6.68 39.29
CA TYR A 222 -33.85 5.31 39.81
C TYR A 222 -35.23 4.66 39.77
N LYS A 223 -36.30 5.46 39.89
CA LYS A 223 -37.67 4.97 39.72
C LYS A 223 -37.92 4.60 38.26
N GLU A 224 -37.52 5.46 37.31
CA GLU A 224 -37.66 5.18 35.87
C GLU A 224 -36.89 3.93 35.43
N LEU A 225 -35.66 3.74 35.92
CA LEU A 225 -34.87 2.53 35.67
C LEU A 225 -35.60 1.27 36.18
N TRP A 226 -36.13 1.33 37.40
CA TRP A 226 -36.86 0.21 38.00
C TRP A 226 -38.11 -0.14 37.21
N GLU A 227 -38.89 0.87 36.83
CA GLU A 227 -40.08 0.73 35.99
C GLU A 227 -39.75 0.11 34.63
N THR A 228 -38.60 0.45 34.05
CA THR A 228 -38.15 -0.07 32.75
C THR A 228 -37.72 -1.53 32.84
N ILE A 229 -36.89 -1.89 33.83
CA ILE A 229 -36.37 -3.26 33.98
C ILE A 229 -37.48 -4.24 34.36
N PHE A 230 -38.35 -3.87 35.29
CA PHE A 230 -39.42 -4.74 35.79
C PHE A 230 -40.76 -4.56 35.05
N GLN A 231 -40.81 -3.66 34.06
CA GLN A 231 -42.02 -3.33 33.28
C GLN A 231 -43.23 -3.04 34.18
N CYS A 232 -43.03 -2.19 35.20
CA CYS A 232 -44.02 -1.82 36.20
C CYS A 232 -44.11 -0.30 36.37
N LYS A 233 -45.06 0.20 37.17
CA LYS A 233 -45.17 1.64 37.52
C LYS A 233 -45.30 1.86 39.03
N PHE A 234 -44.62 2.88 39.56
CA PHE A 234 -44.83 3.32 40.95
C PHE A 234 -46.14 4.11 41.07
N PRO A 235 -46.92 3.95 42.16
CA PRO A 235 -48.19 4.64 42.29
C PRO A 235 -48.01 6.16 42.42
N ILE A 236 -48.60 6.92 41.49
CA ILE A 236 -48.73 8.38 41.60
C ILE A 236 -50.10 8.66 42.21
N GLN A 237 -50.12 9.30 43.40
CA GLN A 237 -51.29 9.74 44.18
C GLN A 237 -52.69 9.28 43.67
N ASN A 238 -53.27 8.30 44.38
CA ASN A 238 -54.70 7.92 44.34
C ASN A 238 -55.36 7.78 42.96
N THR A 239 -54.77 6.98 42.07
CA THR A 239 -55.54 6.33 41.00
C THR A 239 -55.37 4.82 41.07
N VAL A 240 -56.47 4.15 41.38
CA VAL A 240 -56.61 2.70 41.42
C VAL A 240 -56.96 2.26 40.01
N ASP A 241 -56.00 1.66 39.29
CA ASP A 241 -56.15 0.46 38.45
C ASP A 241 -54.99 0.34 37.43
N MET A 242 -53.93 -0.42 37.75
CA MET A 242 -53.00 -0.97 36.75
C MET A 242 -52.37 -2.28 37.27
N LYS A 243 -52.46 -3.36 36.48
CA LYS A 243 -52.02 -4.75 36.80
C LYS A 243 -50.52 -4.96 37.12
N GLN A 244 -49.69 -3.93 37.11
CA GLN A 244 -48.24 -4.04 37.32
C GLN A 244 -47.70 -2.85 38.12
N SER A 245 -48.00 -2.82 39.42
CA SER A 245 -47.41 -1.85 40.35
C SER A 245 -46.04 -2.34 40.83
N CYS A 246 -45.03 -1.48 40.81
CA CYS A 246 -43.71 -1.79 41.38
C CYS A 246 -43.80 -1.86 42.91
N LYS A 247 -43.26 -2.94 43.50
CA LYS A 247 -43.18 -3.15 44.95
C LYS A 247 -42.02 -2.38 45.59
N GLY A 248 -40.99 -2.05 44.81
CA GLY A 248 -39.80 -1.34 45.27
C GLY A 248 -38.80 -2.23 46.02
N ASN A 249 -39.01 -3.55 46.02
CA ASN A 249 -38.15 -4.55 46.64
C ASN A 249 -37.83 -5.74 45.70
N GLU A 250 -38.10 -5.58 44.40
CA GLU A 250 -37.70 -6.53 43.36
C GLU A 250 -36.18 -6.69 43.31
N SER A 251 -35.70 -7.85 42.84
CA SER A 251 -34.26 -8.14 42.80
C SER A 251 -33.69 -7.98 41.40
N LEU A 252 -32.81 -6.99 41.20
CA LEU A 252 -32.13 -6.78 39.92
C LEU A 252 -31.28 -7.99 39.47
N SER A 253 -30.79 -8.80 40.42
CA SER A 253 -30.03 -10.02 40.14
C SER A 253 -30.86 -11.20 39.63
N GLN A 254 -32.20 -11.15 39.77
CA GLN A 254 -33.09 -12.25 39.35
C GLN A 254 -33.63 -12.06 37.93
N VAL A 255 -33.38 -10.91 37.30
CA VAL A 255 -33.82 -10.60 35.94
C VAL A 255 -32.58 -10.40 35.08
N GLN A 256 -32.47 -11.12 33.97
CA GLN A 256 -31.40 -10.88 33.00
C GLN A 256 -31.65 -9.52 32.33
N ASN A 257 -30.74 -8.57 32.54
CA ASN A 257 -30.86 -7.21 32.02
C ASN A 257 -29.47 -6.65 31.68
N ILE A 258 -29.41 -5.78 30.69
CA ILE A 258 -28.17 -5.15 30.21
C ILE A 258 -27.53 -4.19 31.22
N TYR A 259 -28.28 -3.75 32.23
CA TYR A 259 -27.78 -2.81 33.24
C TYR A 259 -26.85 -3.48 34.25
N THR A 260 -27.16 -4.71 34.67
CA THR A 260 -26.33 -5.50 35.60
C THR A 260 -25.37 -6.46 34.90
N ASP A 261 -25.48 -6.62 33.58
CA ASP A 261 -24.55 -7.40 32.77
C ASP A 261 -23.23 -6.63 32.57
N ILE A 262 -22.20 -7.02 33.31
CA ILE A 262 -20.86 -6.42 33.25
C ILE A 262 -19.90 -7.19 32.34
N SER A 263 -20.40 -8.15 31.54
CA SER A 263 -19.57 -8.97 30.63
C SER A 263 -18.87 -8.12 29.56
N ASP A 264 -19.50 -7.05 29.11
CA ASP A 264 -18.88 -5.99 28.30
C ASP A 264 -18.84 -4.67 29.09
N SER A 265 -17.66 -4.34 29.64
CA SER A 265 -17.43 -3.11 30.40
C SER A 265 -16.54 -2.11 29.65
N ARG A 266 -16.51 -2.11 28.31
CA ARG A 266 -15.65 -1.23 27.50
C ARG A 266 -15.90 0.26 27.77
N ILE A 267 -17.14 0.72 27.54
CA ILE A 267 -17.52 2.12 27.71
C ILE A 267 -17.54 2.52 29.20
N ALA A 268 -18.02 1.62 30.06
CA ALA A 268 -18.02 1.83 31.51
C ALA A 268 -16.61 2.06 32.07
N ASN A 269 -15.60 1.35 31.55
CA ASN A 269 -14.20 1.55 31.91
C ASN A 269 -13.67 2.93 31.50
N ASN A 270 -14.10 3.47 30.36
CA ASN A 270 -13.71 4.82 29.95
C ASN A 270 -14.30 5.89 30.88
N VAL A 271 -15.55 5.72 31.35
CA VAL A 271 -16.14 6.60 32.37
C VAL A 271 -15.38 6.49 33.69
N TYR A 272 -15.07 5.26 34.12
CA TYR A 272 -14.27 5.00 35.32
C TYR A 272 -12.91 5.70 35.26
N LYS A 273 -12.17 5.55 34.16
CA LYS A 273 -10.89 6.24 33.92
C LYS A 273 -11.02 7.76 33.93
N ALA A 274 -12.11 8.32 33.38
CA ALA A 274 -12.29 9.77 33.31
C ALA A 274 -12.42 10.38 34.71
N VAL A 275 -13.18 9.72 35.59
CA VAL A 275 -13.32 10.15 36.99
C VAL A 275 -11.98 10.04 37.72
N TYR A 276 -11.26 8.93 37.56
CA TYR A 276 -9.94 8.77 38.17
C TYR A 276 -8.93 9.79 37.64
N ALA A 277 -8.96 10.12 36.36
CA ALA A 277 -8.07 11.12 35.78
C ALA A 277 -8.27 12.50 36.42
N VAL A 278 -9.52 12.93 36.61
CA VAL A 278 -9.84 14.16 37.34
C VAL A 278 -9.41 14.06 38.80
N ALA A 279 -9.63 12.91 39.46
CA ALA A 279 -9.26 12.70 40.85
C ALA A 279 -7.74 12.78 41.09
N TYR A 280 -6.94 12.15 40.22
CA TYR A 280 -5.47 12.23 40.27
C TYR A 280 -4.97 13.65 39.92
N ALA A 281 -5.58 14.33 38.95
CA ALA A 281 -5.24 15.72 38.67
C ALA A 281 -5.53 16.63 39.87
N LEU A 282 -6.63 16.40 40.59
CA LEU A 282 -6.94 17.09 41.84
C LEU A 282 -5.95 16.71 42.96
N HIS A 283 -5.58 15.44 43.09
CA HIS A 283 -4.57 14.96 44.05
C HIS A 283 -3.26 15.75 43.92
N ASP A 284 -2.80 15.93 42.68
CA ASP A 284 -1.60 16.73 42.38
C ASP A 284 -1.82 18.23 42.68
N THR A 285 -3.01 18.75 42.33
CA THR A 285 -3.35 20.16 42.59
C THR A 285 -3.38 20.48 44.09
N TYR A 286 -3.83 19.53 44.91
CA TYR A 286 -3.90 19.67 46.37
C TYR A 286 -2.58 19.33 47.10
N GLY A 287 -1.53 18.93 46.36
CA GLY A 287 -0.22 18.61 46.93
C GLY A 287 -0.29 17.48 47.95
N CYS A 288 -1.12 16.47 47.67
CA CYS A 288 -1.30 15.33 48.55
C CYS A 288 -0.06 14.43 48.51
N SER A 289 0.44 14.00 49.67
CA SER A 289 1.61 13.13 49.77
C SER A 289 1.44 12.07 50.88
N LYS A 290 2.17 10.96 50.75
CA LYS A 290 2.25 9.92 51.78
C LYS A 290 3.21 10.39 52.88
N MET A 291 2.77 10.43 54.13
CA MET A 291 3.67 10.62 55.27
C MET A 291 4.37 9.30 55.64
N ASP A 292 5.70 9.30 55.68
CA ASP A 292 6.52 8.23 56.24
C ASP A 292 6.58 8.33 57.78
N SER A 293 5.45 8.10 58.44
CA SER A 293 5.40 8.08 59.92
C SER A 293 4.63 6.87 60.45
N GLY A 294 5.16 5.66 60.24
CA GLY A 294 5.05 4.50 61.15
C GLY A 294 3.67 3.97 61.62
N GLN A 295 2.55 4.50 61.16
CA GLN A 295 1.17 4.05 61.39
C GLN A 295 0.35 4.20 60.10
N PRO A 296 -0.85 3.59 59.95
CA PRO A 296 -1.50 3.38 58.64
C PRO A 296 -1.57 4.69 57.86
N ALA A 297 -0.84 4.74 56.74
CA ALA A 297 -0.53 5.97 56.02
C ALA A 297 -1.81 6.71 55.60
N ALA A 298 -2.17 7.77 56.32
CA ALA A 298 -3.16 8.72 55.85
C ALA A 298 -2.47 9.67 54.86
N ASN A 299 -2.98 9.74 53.62
CA ASN A 299 -2.56 10.76 52.67
C ASN A 299 -3.02 12.11 53.19
N VAL A 300 -2.09 13.06 53.41
CA VAL A 300 -2.42 14.41 53.86
C VAL A 300 -2.27 15.36 52.68
N CYS A 301 -3.33 16.11 52.38
CA CYS A 301 -3.34 17.15 51.35
C CYS A 301 -3.07 18.51 52.01
N THR A 302 -2.09 19.26 51.48
CA THR A 302 -1.52 20.43 52.16
C THR A 302 -2.09 21.76 51.66
N ASN A 303 -2.72 21.79 50.47
CA ASN A 303 -3.24 23.00 49.81
C ASN A 303 -4.78 23.05 49.71
N LEU A 304 -5.50 22.76 50.79
CA LEU A 304 -6.98 22.78 50.84
C LEU A 304 -7.56 24.20 50.98
N THR A 305 -7.09 25.18 50.19
CA THR A 305 -7.64 26.55 50.20
C THR A 305 -8.71 26.73 49.11
N ASP A 306 -9.80 27.45 49.43
CA ASP A 306 -10.99 27.80 48.62
C ASP A 306 -10.73 28.54 47.27
N ASN A 307 -9.49 28.62 46.80
CA ASN A 307 -9.07 29.39 45.62
C ASN A 307 -8.65 28.54 44.42
N GLN A 308 -8.91 27.22 44.43
CA GLN A 308 -8.58 26.35 43.29
C GLN A 308 -9.48 26.65 42.09
N LYS A 309 -8.85 26.96 40.95
CA LYS A 309 -9.53 27.33 39.71
C LYS A 309 -9.49 26.17 38.71
N PRO A 310 -10.55 25.93 37.92
CA PRO A 310 -10.61 24.80 36.96
C PRO A 310 -9.42 24.67 36.00
N TRP A 311 -8.78 25.79 35.62
CA TRP A 311 -7.60 25.76 34.74
C TRP A 311 -6.37 25.09 35.37
N GLN A 312 -6.27 25.04 36.70
CA GLN A 312 -5.17 24.36 37.39
C GLN A 312 -5.29 22.84 37.24
N VAL A 313 -6.52 22.32 37.35
CA VAL A 313 -6.84 20.91 37.09
C VAL A 313 -6.53 20.55 35.63
N VAL A 314 -6.88 21.43 34.68
CA VAL A 314 -6.54 21.25 33.26
C VAL A 314 -5.02 21.18 33.03
N ASN A 315 -4.23 21.98 33.74
CA ASN A 315 -2.76 21.93 33.62
C ASN A 315 -2.17 20.63 34.18
N ASN A 316 -2.74 20.08 35.24
CA ASN A 316 -2.31 18.80 35.80
C ASN A 316 -2.76 17.62 34.92
N LEU A 317 -3.96 17.69 34.31
CA LEU A 317 -4.40 16.71 33.32
C LEU A 317 -3.43 16.57 32.13
N LYS A 318 -2.77 17.66 31.70
CA LYS A 318 -1.75 17.62 30.62
C LYS A 318 -0.48 16.85 30.98
N LYS A 319 -0.20 16.65 32.27
CA LYS A 319 1.00 15.96 32.77
C LYS A 319 0.66 14.64 33.46
N LEU A 320 -0.62 14.28 33.43
CA LEU A 320 -1.15 13.18 34.20
C LEU A 320 -0.66 11.84 33.63
N ARG A 321 -0.16 10.98 34.53
CA ARG A 321 0.06 9.57 34.25
C ARG A 321 -0.19 8.76 35.51
N PHE A 322 -1.09 7.79 35.45
CA PHE A 322 -1.38 6.90 36.57
C PHE A 322 -1.74 5.51 36.07
N THR A 323 -1.67 4.53 36.96
CA THR A 323 -2.07 3.15 36.67
C THR A 323 -3.37 2.84 37.40
N THR A 324 -4.33 2.21 36.71
CA THR A 324 -5.58 1.76 37.33
C THR A 324 -5.35 0.56 38.26
N THR A 325 -6.37 0.16 39.01
CA THR A 325 -6.34 -1.08 39.81
C THR A 325 -6.27 -2.37 38.99
N THR A 326 -6.29 -2.27 37.66
CA THR A 326 -6.20 -3.37 36.70
C THR A 326 -4.90 -3.33 35.90
N ASP A 327 -3.89 -2.60 36.37
CA ASP A 327 -2.58 -2.42 35.73
C ASP A 327 -2.63 -1.75 34.33
N GLU A 328 -3.67 -0.95 34.06
CA GLU A 328 -3.76 -0.16 32.83
C GLU A 328 -3.09 1.21 33.02
N ASP A 329 -2.11 1.52 32.18
CA ASP A 329 -1.46 2.83 32.12
C ASP A 329 -2.38 3.86 31.45
N VAL A 330 -2.69 4.94 32.15
CA VAL A 330 -3.58 6.02 31.70
C VAL A 330 -2.80 7.32 31.67
N TYR A 331 -2.67 7.88 30.47
CA TYR A 331 -2.08 9.18 30.21
C TYR A 331 -2.79 9.85 29.03
N PHE A 332 -2.56 11.14 28.86
CA PHE A 332 -3.02 11.90 27.70
C PHE A 332 -1.82 12.43 26.91
N ASP A 333 -1.91 12.37 25.60
CA ASP A 333 -0.92 12.98 24.71
C ASP A 333 -1.10 14.51 24.62
N GLU A 334 -0.31 15.14 23.75
CA GLU A 334 -0.35 16.59 23.53
C GLU A 334 -1.74 17.08 23.05
N ASN A 335 -2.51 16.22 22.37
CA ASN A 335 -3.85 16.49 21.87
C ASN A 335 -4.96 16.19 22.89
N GLY A 336 -4.62 15.53 24.00
CA GLY A 336 -5.59 15.16 25.04
C GLY A 336 -6.22 13.79 24.81
N ASP A 337 -5.58 12.99 23.96
CA ASP A 337 -6.01 11.66 23.55
C ASP A 337 -5.22 10.59 24.31
N PRO A 338 -5.84 9.44 24.62
CA PRO A 338 -5.15 8.31 25.22
C PRO A 338 -4.45 7.46 24.14
N ALA A 339 -3.62 6.51 24.56
CA ALA A 339 -2.99 5.55 23.66
C ALA A 339 -4.03 4.79 22.81
N ALA A 340 -3.82 4.74 21.48
CA ALA A 340 -4.73 4.07 20.56
C ALA A 340 -4.48 2.56 20.50
N ARG A 341 -5.30 1.81 21.24
CA ARG A 341 -5.32 0.34 21.29
C ARG A 341 -6.73 -0.18 21.02
N TYR A 342 -6.85 -1.20 20.17
CA TYR A 342 -8.11 -1.84 19.82
C TYR A 342 -7.97 -3.36 19.79
N ASP A 343 -9.04 -4.07 20.13
CA ASP A 343 -9.20 -5.49 19.84
C ASP A 343 -9.81 -5.66 18.44
N VAL A 344 -9.32 -6.65 17.68
CA VAL A 344 -9.96 -7.06 16.42
C VAL A 344 -10.99 -8.15 16.73
N LEU A 345 -12.26 -7.88 16.46
CA LEU A 345 -13.36 -8.79 16.70
C LEU A 345 -13.90 -9.38 15.40
N ASN A 346 -14.26 -10.66 15.43
CA ASN A 346 -14.98 -11.34 14.35
C ASN A 346 -16.31 -11.89 14.88
N TRP A 347 -17.40 -11.65 14.13
CA TRP A 347 -18.74 -12.13 14.48
C TRP A 347 -18.89 -13.61 14.10
N GLN A 348 -18.90 -14.48 15.10
CA GLN A 348 -19.04 -15.93 14.93
C GLN A 348 -20.36 -16.41 15.54
N LEU A 349 -20.78 -17.63 15.19
CA LEU A 349 -21.96 -18.24 15.81
C LEU A 349 -21.52 -19.24 16.87
N ASP A 350 -22.17 -19.19 18.04
CA ASP A 350 -22.03 -20.21 19.06
C ASP A 350 -22.84 -21.48 18.71
N ASN A 351 -22.80 -22.48 19.59
CA ASN A 351 -23.51 -23.74 19.41
C ASN A 351 -25.04 -23.59 19.40
N ASP A 352 -25.57 -22.52 19.99
CA ASP A 352 -26.99 -22.19 20.02
C ASP A 352 -27.42 -21.31 18.83
N GLY A 353 -26.48 -21.03 17.92
CA GLY A 353 -26.72 -20.24 16.71
C GLY A 353 -26.79 -18.74 16.96
N LYS A 354 -26.32 -18.23 18.12
CA LYS A 354 -26.28 -16.80 18.44
C LYS A 354 -24.94 -16.18 18.07
N ILE A 355 -24.94 -14.88 17.76
CA ILE A 355 -23.71 -14.14 17.47
C ILE A 355 -22.90 -13.97 18.76
N VAL A 356 -21.62 -14.33 18.67
CA VAL A 356 -20.60 -14.09 19.70
C VAL A 356 -19.43 -13.31 19.09
N PHE A 357 -18.92 -12.35 19.85
CA PHE A 357 -17.79 -11.52 19.44
C PHE A 357 -16.48 -12.19 19.82
N VAL A 358 -15.78 -12.78 18.85
CA VAL A 358 -14.52 -13.50 19.08
C VAL A 358 -13.35 -12.56 18.82
N LYS A 359 -12.48 -12.36 19.81
CA LYS A 359 -11.23 -11.61 19.63
C LYS A 359 -10.24 -12.43 18.79
N VAL A 360 -10.04 -12.00 17.55
CA VAL A 360 -9.14 -12.65 16.57
C VAL A 360 -7.81 -11.93 16.43
N GLY A 361 -7.64 -10.76 17.03
CA GLY A 361 -6.39 -9.99 16.95
C GLY A 361 -6.43 -8.73 17.79
N PHE A 362 -5.46 -7.85 17.56
CA PHE A 362 -5.38 -6.52 18.17
C PHE A 362 -4.71 -5.52 17.24
N TYR A 363 -4.94 -4.24 17.53
CA TYR A 363 -4.22 -3.11 16.97
C TYR A 363 -3.63 -2.23 18.08
N ASP A 364 -2.36 -1.86 17.98
CA ASP A 364 -1.71 -0.94 18.91
C ASP A 364 -0.85 0.07 18.13
N ALA A 365 -1.25 1.35 18.15
CA ALA A 365 -0.57 2.42 17.44
C ALA A 365 0.83 2.75 18.00
N SER A 366 1.13 2.36 19.24
CA SER A 366 2.43 2.61 19.87
C SER A 366 3.54 1.68 19.35
N LEU A 367 3.18 0.60 18.64
CA LEU A 367 4.13 -0.35 18.08
C LEU A 367 4.68 0.13 16.74
N GLN A 368 5.82 -0.47 16.34
CA GLN A 368 6.37 -0.30 15.00
C GLN A 368 5.36 -0.75 13.94
N GLU A 369 5.30 -0.06 12.80
CA GLU A 369 4.22 -0.19 11.82
C GLU A 369 3.83 -1.62 11.41
N HIS A 370 4.82 -2.51 11.26
CA HIS A 370 4.59 -3.91 10.86
C HIS A 370 4.06 -4.81 11.99
N LEU A 371 4.10 -4.33 13.24
CA LEU A 371 3.59 -5.00 14.44
C LEU A 371 2.29 -4.35 14.95
N GLN A 372 1.85 -3.24 14.34
CA GLN A 372 0.68 -2.50 14.80
C GLN A 372 -0.60 -3.32 14.70
N LEU A 373 -0.76 -4.16 13.67
CA LEU A 373 -1.91 -5.05 13.49
C LEU A 373 -1.43 -6.51 13.55
N SER A 374 -1.98 -7.29 14.48
CA SER A 374 -1.62 -8.70 14.64
C SER A 374 -2.85 -9.56 14.88
N PHE A 375 -2.81 -10.79 14.36
CA PHE A 375 -3.87 -11.78 14.51
C PHE A 375 -3.42 -12.96 15.36
N ASN A 376 -4.35 -13.48 16.15
CA ASN A 376 -4.19 -14.71 16.91
C ASN A 376 -4.33 -15.92 15.96
N ASN A 377 -3.86 -17.10 16.38
CA ASN A 377 -3.98 -18.36 15.62
C ASN A 377 -5.42 -18.94 15.62
N ILE A 378 -6.43 -18.06 15.52
CA ILE A 378 -7.86 -18.36 15.58
C ILE A 378 -8.44 -18.21 14.17
N SER A 379 -9.28 -19.16 13.74
CA SER A 379 -9.92 -19.13 12.43
C SER A 379 -10.96 -18.00 12.33
N ILE A 380 -10.70 -17.03 11.45
CA ILE A 380 -11.65 -15.99 11.06
C ILE A 380 -12.73 -16.60 10.17
N VAL A 381 -14.00 -16.26 10.44
CA VAL A 381 -15.14 -16.64 9.61
C VAL A 381 -15.50 -15.45 8.72
N PHE A 382 -15.37 -15.62 7.41
CA PHE A 382 -15.77 -14.61 6.41
C PHE A 382 -17.20 -14.84 5.94
N ALA A 383 -17.84 -13.77 5.43
CA ALA A 383 -19.18 -13.80 4.86
C ALA A 383 -19.25 -14.67 3.58
N HIS A 384 -18.19 -14.67 2.76
CA HIS A 384 -18.04 -15.53 1.58
C HIS A 384 -16.99 -16.61 1.82
N ASN A 385 -17.42 -17.79 2.27
CA ASN A 385 -16.53 -18.93 2.46
C ASN A 385 -16.92 -20.09 1.52
N ASN A 386 -17.15 -19.73 0.25
CA ASN A 386 -17.51 -20.72 -0.78
C ASN A 386 -16.27 -21.49 -1.19
N PRO A 387 -16.30 -22.84 -1.19
CA PRO A 387 -15.18 -23.65 -1.64
C PRO A 387 -14.96 -23.46 -3.13
N GLN A 388 -13.72 -23.19 -3.53
CA GLN A 388 -13.31 -23.19 -4.92
C GLN A 388 -12.21 -24.25 -5.10
N VAL A 389 -12.38 -25.17 -6.04
CA VAL A 389 -11.36 -26.17 -6.41
C VAL A 389 -10.97 -25.94 -7.86
N SER A 390 -9.85 -25.25 -8.11
CA SER A 390 -9.35 -24.99 -9.47
C SER A 390 -8.64 -26.21 -10.05
N HIS A 391 -8.80 -26.45 -11.34
CA HIS A 391 -8.18 -27.57 -12.04
C HIS A 391 -6.93 -27.18 -12.85
N PHE A 392 -6.68 -25.87 -13.04
CA PHE A 392 -5.61 -25.39 -13.91
C PHE A 392 -4.91 -24.10 -13.45
N SER A 393 -5.34 -23.47 -12.34
CA SER A 393 -4.68 -22.27 -11.82
C SER A 393 -3.42 -22.64 -11.03
N THR A 394 -2.25 -22.51 -11.64
CA THR A 394 -0.96 -22.99 -11.11
C THR A 394 -0.13 -21.93 -10.37
N CYS A 395 -0.46 -20.63 -10.48
CA CYS A 395 0.29 -19.56 -9.82
C CYS A 395 0.58 -19.84 -8.33
N ALA A 396 1.84 -19.66 -7.91
CA ALA A 396 2.23 -19.78 -6.50
C ALA A 396 1.51 -18.78 -5.59
N CYS A 397 1.08 -17.65 -6.14
CA CYS A 397 0.32 -16.61 -5.44
C CYS A 397 -1.00 -17.11 -4.81
N LEU A 398 -1.63 -18.15 -5.38
CA LEU A 398 -2.90 -18.70 -4.90
C LEU A 398 -2.76 -19.63 -3.67
N SER A 399 -1.52 -20.02 -3.33
CA SER A 399 -1.22 -20.84 -2.14
C SER A 399 -1.35 -20.06 -0.82
N ASP A 400 -1.44 -18.72 -0.85
CA ASP A 400 -1.55 -17.89 0.36
C ASP A 400 -2.93 -18.03 1.01
N ARG A 401 -3.00 -18.83 2.09
CA ARG A 401 -4.22 -19.07 2.86
C ARG A 401 -4.84 -17.85 3.52
N LYS A 402 -4.05 -16.79 3.74
CA LYS A 402 -4.57 -15.54 4.32
C LYS A 402 -5.40 -14.78 3.30
N LYS A 403 -4.98 -14.82 2.03
CA LYS A 403 -5.67 -14.18 0.90
C LYS A 403 -6.76 -15.07 0.30
N HIS A 404 -6.53 -16.39 0.26
CA HIS A 404 -7.40 -17.37 -0.39
C HIS A 404 -7.80 -18.53 0.55
N PRO A 405 -8.58 -18.27 1.62
CA PRO A 405 -8.86 -19.24 2.68
C PRO A 405 -9.76 -20.42 2.25
N SER A 406 -10.50 -20.28 1.15
CA SER A 406 -11.41 -21.29 0.60
C SER A 406 -11.00 -21.83 -0.77
N PHE A 407 -9.81 -21.45 -1.26
CA PHE A 407 -9.26 -21.93 -2.53
C PHE A 407 -8.59 -23.29 -2.36
N PHE A 408 -8.70 -24.17 -3.32
CA PHE A 408 -7.99 -25.45 -3.40
C PHE A 408 -7.71 -25.69 -4.87
N ARG A 409 -6.78 -26.58 -5.19
CA ARG A 409 -6.56 -26.96 -6.59
C ARG A 409 -6.12 -28.39 -6.74
N THR A 410 -6.49 -29.00 -7.85
CA THR A 410 -6.08 -30.36 -8.24
C THR A 410 -4.89 -30.36 -9.20
N ILE A 411 -4.27 -29.21 -9.41
CA ILE A 411 -3.01 -29.04 -10.15
C ILE A 411 -1.91 -28.50 -9.20
N PRO A 412 -0.64 -28.92 -9.33
CA PRO A 412 0.42 -28.44 -8.46
C PRO A 412 0.77 -26.96 -8.65
N SER A 413 1.41 -26.37 -7.63
CA SER A 413 1.89 -24.99 -7.63
C SER A 413 3.12 -24.78 -8.54
N ASP A 414 3.15 -23.67 -9.27
CA ASP A 414 4.30 -23.22 -10.09
C ASP A 414 5.58 -23.05 -9.26
N TYR A 415 5.44 -22.85 -7.95
CA TYR A 415 6.58 -22.87 -7.03
C TYR A 415 7.47 -24.11 -7.24
N PHE A 416 6.85 -25.29 -7.39
CA PHE A 416 7.58 -26.52 -7.61
C PHE A 416 8.09 -26.64 -9.04
N GLN A 417 7.34 -26.16 -10.03
CA GLN A 417 7.73 -26.26 -11.42
C GLN A 417 8.93 -25.37 -11.74
N SER A 418 8.94 -24.12 -11.27
CA SER A 418 10.06 -23.20 -11.48
C SER A 418 11.37 -23.75 -10.91
N ARG A 419 11.31 -24.40 -9.75
CA ARG A 419 12.45 -25.11 -9.16
C ARG A 419 12.83 -26.37 -9.94
N ALA A 420 11.85 -27.12 -10.45
CA ALA A 420 12.08 -28.26 -11.31
C ALA A 420 12.78 -27.86 -12.63
N LEU A 421 12.38 -26.72 -13.22
CA LEU A 421 13.01 -26.12 -14.41
C LEU A 421 14.47 -25.75 -14.15
N ALA A 422 14.78 -25.11 -13.02
CA ALA A 422 16.16 -24.82 -12.64
C ALA A 422 17.00 -26.10 -12.48
N LYS A 423 16.45 -27.14 -11.84
CA LYS A 423 17.10 -28.45 -11.70
C LYS A 423 17.31 -29.15 -13.04
N LEU A 424 16.35 -29.05 -13.96
CA LEU A 424 16.44 -29.59 -15.31
C LEU A 424 17.60 -28.93 -16.07
N VAL A 425 17.71 -27.61 -15.98
CA VAL A 425 18.77 -26.83 -16.61
C VAL A 425 20.14 -27.22 -16.04
N LYS A 426 20.25 -27.30 -14.71
CA LYS A 426 21.47 -27.74 -14.03
C LYS A 426 21.87 -29.18 -14.38
N TYR A 427 20.91 -30.09 -14.47
CA TYR A 427 21.18 -31.51 -14.76
C TYR A 427 21.93 -31.70 -16.08
N PHE A 428 21.59 -30.92 -17.11
CA PHE A 428 22.26 -30.96 -18.41
C PHE A 428 23.50 -30.06 -18.48
N GLY A 429 23.95 -29.50 -17.36
CA GLY A 429 25.14 -28.66 -17.26
C GLY A 429 25.00 -27.29 -17.94
N TRP A 430 23.78 -26.85 -18.25
CA TRP A 430 23.58 -25.51 -18.80
C TRP A 430 23.66 -24.48 -17.67
N THR A 431 24.58 -23.53 -17.81
CA THR A 431 24.82 -22.45 -16.85
C THR A 431 24.43 -21.09 -17.40
N TRP A 432 24.04 -21.02 -18.67
CA TRP A 432 23.76 -19.78 -19.41
C TRP A 432 22.48 -19.95 -20.23
N VAL A 433 21.40 -19.28 -19.81
CA VAL A 433 20.06 -19.44 -20.40
C VAL A 433 19.40 -18.09 -20.69
N GLY A 434 18.53 -18.05 -21.69
CA GLY A 434 17.58 -16.96 -21.90
C GLY A 434 16.25 -17.31 -21.25
N ALA A 435 15.48 -16.31 -20.82
CA ALA A 435 14.21 -16.52 -20.15
C ALA A 435 13.10 -15.63 -20.72
N LEU A 436 11.92 -16.21 -20.95
CA LEU A 436 10.74 -15.53 -21.48
C LEU A 436 9.52 -15.87 -20.63
N CYS A 437 8.62 -14.92 -20.44
CA CYS A 437 7.34 -15.16 -19.78
C CYS A 437 6.15 -14.41 -20.39
N SER A 438 4.94 -14.88 -20.07
CA SER A 438 3.73 -14.10 -20.27
C SER A 438 3.76 -12.84 -19.39
N ASP A 439 3.35 -11.69 -19.93
CA ASP A 439 3.29 -10.40 -19.21
C ASP A 439 1.99 -10.30 -18.39
N ASP A 440 1.79 -11.25 -17.49
CA ASP A 440 0.67 -11.35 -16.55
C ASP A 440 1.13 -11.93 -15.19
N ASP A 441 0.22 -12.06 -14.21
CA ASP A 441 0.58 -12.58 -12.89
C ASP A 441 1.09 -14.02 -12.92
N TYR A 442 0.65 -14.84 -13.88
CA TYR A 442 1.11 -16.22 -14.02
C TYR A 442 2.57 -16.25 -14.48
N GLY A 443 2.87 -15.62 -15.62
CA GLY A 443 4.20 -15.62 -16.21
C GLY A 443 5.23 -14.88 -15.34
N ASN A 444 4.86 -13.73 -14.78
CA ASN A 444 5.78 -12.91 -13.97
C ASN A 444 6.14 -13.60 -12.65
N ASN A 445 5.18 -14.20 -11.93
CA ASN A 445 5.47 -14.92 -10.68
C ASN A 445 6.25 -16.21 -10.97
N GLY A 446 5.85 -16.98 -11.99
CA GLY A 446 6.54 -18.21 -12.38
C GLY A 446 7.99 -17.96 -12.78
N LEU A 447 8.24 -16.93 -13.59
CA LEU A 447 9.60 -16.58 -14.00
C LEU A 447 10.45 -16.02 -12.85
N SER A 448 9.86 -15.21 -11.97
CA SER A 448 10.55 -14.70 -10.78
C SER A 448 11.05 -15.85 -9.89
N GLU A 449 10.20 -16.84 -9.62
CA GLU A 449 10.60 -18.05 -8.88
C GLU A 449 11.68 -18.84 -9.62
N PHE A 450 11.58 -18.96 -10.95
CA PHE A 450 12.61 -19.64 -11.75
C PHE A 450 13.95 -18.92 -11.65
N ILE A 451 14.00 -17.59 -11.77
CA ILE A 451 15.24 -16.81 -11.65
C ILE A 451 15.84 -16.96 -10.26
N SER A 452 15.01 -16.99 -9.21
CA SER A 452 15.47 -17.24 -7.83
C SER A 452 16.10 -18.63 -7.71
N ALA A 453 15.40 -19.67 -8.15
CA ALA A 453 15.90 -21.04 -8.14
C ALA A 453 17.15 -21.24 -9.02
N ALA A 454 17.20 -20.59 -10.18
CA ALA A 454 18.35 -20.62 -11.09
C ALA A 454 19.60 -20.06 -10.40
N LYS A 455 19.48 -18.96 -9.65
CA LYS A 455 20.58 -18.39 -8.86
C LYS A 455 21.06 -19.35 -7.76
N GLU A 456 20.14 -19.98 -7.03
CA GLU A 456 20.47 -21.00 -6.02
C GLU A 456 21.25 -22.18 -6.63
N GLU A 457 20.91 -22.55 -7.86
CA GLU A 457 21.50 -23.68 -8.58
C GLU A 457 22.78 -23.32 -9.37
N GLY A 458 23.18 -22.04 -9.40
CA GLY A 458 24.39 -21.55 -10.08
C GLY A 458 24.22 -21.28 -11.58
N ILE A 459 22.99 -21.02 -12.04
CA ILE A 459 22.63 -20.75 -13.43
C ILE A 459 22.47 -19.23 -13.62
N CYS A 460 23.08 -18.69 -14.68
CA CYS A 460 22.94 -17.30 -15.10
C CYS A 460 21.86 -17.16 -16.18
N VAL A 461 21.02 -16.12 -16.03
CA VAL A 461 20.00 -15.74 -17.00
C VAL A 461 20.50 -14.53 -17.78
N GLU A 462 20.81 -14.71 -19.08
CA GLU A 462 21.38 -13.67 -19.95
C GLU A 462 20.38 -12.55 -20.24
N TYR A 463 19.13 -12.92 -20.47
CA TYR A 463 18.02 -11.99 -20.66
C TYR A 463 16.74 -12.56 -20.06
N SER A 464 15.89 -11.69 -19.55
CA SER A 464 14.52 -12.02 -19.11
C SER A 464 13.57 -11.02 -19.75
N MET A 465 12.61 -11.49 -20.54
CA MET A 465 11.66 -10.61 -21.24
C MET A 465 10.23 -11.12 -21.10
N ALA A 466 9.28 -10.20 -20.93
CA ALA A 466 7.86 -10.50 -20.84
C ALA A 466 7.12 -10.00 -22.08
N PHE A 467 6.10 -10.74 -22.52
CA PHE A 467 5.20 -10.32 -23.58
C PHE A 467 3.79 -10.88 -23.40
N PHE A 468 2.83 -10.21 -24.03
CA PHE A 468 1.42 -10.61 -24.04
C PHE A 468 0.90 -10.65 -25.48
N LYS A 469 -0.08 -11.51 -25.76
CA LYS A 469 -0.67 -11.66 -27.10
C LYS A 469 -1.23 -10.37 -27.73
N THR A 470 -1.59 -9.36 -26.93
CA THR A 470 -2.07 -8.07 -27.44
C THR A 470 -0.98 -7.00 -27.55
N ASP A 471 0.28 -7.35 -27.29
CA ASP A 471 1.38 -6.41 -27.43
C ASP A 471 1.59 -5.96 -28.88
N PRO A 472 2.04 -4.71 -29.08
CA PRO A 472 2.38 -4.23 -30.40
C PRO A 472 3.52 -5.05 -31.00
N ARG A 473 3.47 -5.28 -32.32
CA ARG A 473 4.46 -6.11 -33.04
C ARG A 473 5.90 -5.63 -32.80
N GLU A 474 6.11 -4.33 -32.60
CA GLU A 474 7.43 -3.76 -32.27
C GLU A 474 8.01 -4.31 -30.97
N LYS A 475 7.19 -4.64 -29.96
CA LYS A 475 7.67 -5.27 -28.72
C LYS A 475 8.12 -6.71 -28.96
N ILE A 476 7.36 -7.47 -29.74
CA ILE A 476 7.73 -8.85 -30.13
C ILE A 476 9.01 -8.86 -30.98
N LEU A 477 9.15 -7.92 -31.92
CA LEU A 477 10.36 -7.76 -32.73
C LEU A 477 11.61 -7.52 -31.88
N LYS A 478 11.51 -6.67 -30.84
CA LYS A 478 12.62 -6.45 -29.90
C LYS A 478 13.01 -7.74 -29.14
N ILE A 479 12.04 -8.58 -28.80
CA ILE A 479 12.33 -9.86 -28.12
C ILE A 479 13.11 -10.78 -29.08
N VAL A 480 12.62 -10.91 -30.31
CA VAL A 480 13.28 -11.69 -31.37
C VAL A 480 14.70 -11.17 -31.66
N GLU A 481 14.89 -9.85 -31.73
CA GLU A 481 16.21 -9.24 -31.91
C GLU A 481 17.16 -9.57 -30.76
N ASN A 482 16.69 -9.53 -29.50
CA ASN A 482 17.50 -9.91 -28.34
C ASN A 482 17.86 -11.40 -28.38
N ILE A 483 16.92 -12.28 -28.74
CA ILE A 483 17.20 -13.72 -28.91
C ILE A 483 18.27 -13.95 -29.98
N LYS A 484 18.27 -13.17 -31.07
CA LYS A 484 19.28 -13.27 -32.14
C LYS A 484 20.67 -12.83 -31.71
N VAL A 485 20.77 -11.75 -30.94
CA VAL A 485 22.04 -11.20 -30.46
C VAL A 485 22.61 -11.99 -29.29
N SER A 486 21.73 -12.64 -28.52
CA SER A 486 22.07 -13.49 -27.38
C SER A 486 23.03 -14.63 -27.72
N THR A 487 23.96 -14.88 -26.79
CA THR A 487 24.89 -16.02 -26.85
C THR A 487 24.26 -17.33 -26.38
N SER A 488 23.23 -17.24 -25.54
CA SER A 488 22.47 -18.39 -25.07
C SER A 488 21.79 -19.14 -26.22
N LYS A 489 21.93 -20.47 -26.19
CA LYS A 489 21.22 -21.41 -27.07
C LYS A 489 20.07 -22.12 -26.37
N VAL A 490 19.90 -21.90 -25.06
CA VAL A 490 18.85 -22.52 -24.25
C VAL A 490 17.88 -21.42 -23.81
N ILE A 491 16.59 -21.62 -24.11
CA ILE A 491 15.54 -20.64 -23.79
C ILE A 491 14.52 -21.32 -22.88
N VAL A 492 14.35 -20.78 -21.67
CA VAL A 492 13.30 -21.17 -20.74
C VAL A 492 12.08 -20.30 -21.01
N GLY A 493 11.00 -20.91 -21.48
CA GLY A 493 9.73 -20.24 -21.73
C GLY A 493 8.73 -20.59 -20.64
N PHE A 494 8.47 -19.65 -19.73
CA PHE A 494 7.39 -19.71 -18.74
C PHE A 494 6.18 -18.91 -19.26
N VAL A 495 5.57 -19.43 -20.32
CA VAL A 495 4.60 -18.69 -21.14
C VAL A 495 3.29 -19.47 -21.18
N ALA A 496 2.16 -18.78 -21.24
CA ALA A 496 0.88 -19.42 -21.52
C ALA A 496 0.83 -19.98 -22.95
N ASP A 497 0.14 -21.09 -23.15
CA ASP A 497 -0.14 -21.72 -24.45
C ASP A 497 -0.71 -20.74 -25.48
N THR A 498 -1.59 -19.83 -25.05
CA THR A 498 -2.18 -18.84 -25.96
C THR A 498 -1.23 -17.71 -26.37
N ASP A 499 -0.17 -17.45 -25.58
CA ASP A 499 0.75 -16.35 -25.84
C ASP A 499 1.94 -16.81 -26.71
N ILE A 500 2.48 -18.00 -26.46
CA ILE A 500 3.70 -18.49 -27.13
C ILE A 500 3.56 -18.50 -28.67
N GLY A 501 2.36 -18.79 -29.18
CA GLY A 501 2.08 -18.79 -30.62
C GLY A 501 2.39 -17.46 -31.32
N PHE A 502 2.24 -16.32 -30.64
CA PHE A 502 2.53 -15.00 -31.21
C PHE A 502 4.04 -14.79 -31.40
N LEU A 503 4.85 -15.26 -30.46
CA LEU A 503 6.30 -15.22 -30.59
C LEU A 503 6.79 -16.20 -31.66
N LEU A 504 6.27 -17.43 -31.66
CA LEU A 504 6.65 -18.47 -32.64
C LEU A 504 6.37 -18.03 -34.07
N LYS A 505 5.23 -17.37 -34.30
CA LYS A 505 4.88 -16.80 -35.60
C LYS A 505 5.92 -15.80 -36.09
N GLU A 506 6.38 -14.88 -35.24
CA GLU A 506 7.41 -13.91 -35.64
C GLU A 506 8.79 -14.58 -35.81
N MET A 507 9.12 -15.57 -34.98
CA MET A 507 10.35 -16.36 -35.14
C MET A 507 10.38 -17.15 -36.45
N ALA A 508 9.24 -17.72 -36.87
CA ALA A 508 9.10 -18.43 -38.13
C ALA A 508 9.24 -17.50 -39.34
N LEU A 509 8.62 -16.30 -39.29
CA LEU A 509 8.80 -15.27 -40.32
C LEU A 509 10.27 -14.88 -40.51
N GLN A 510 11.09 -15.04 -39.47
CA GLN A 510 12.51 -14.71 -39.46
C GLN A 510 13.43 -15.94 -39.56
N ASN A 511 12.89 -17.12 -39.88
CA ASN A 511 13.60 -18.39 -40.01
C ASN A 511 14.49 -18.74 -38.81
N MET A 512 14.03 -18.45 -37.59
CA MET A 512 14.77 -18.71 -36.37
C MET A 512 14.59 -20.15 -35.90
N THR A 513 15.64 -20.96 -36.00
CA THR A 513 15.64 -22.38 -35.61
C THR A 513 16.90 -22.71 -34.79
N GLY A 514 16.96 -23.90 -34.19
CA GLY A 514 18.15 -24.40 -33.51
C GLY A 514 18.32 -23.96 -32.05
N PHE A 515 17.30 -23.38 -31.43
CA PHE A 515 17.28 -23.09 -29.99
C PHE A 515 16.77 -24.30 -29.22
N GLN A 516 17.42 -24.62 -28.10
CA GLN A 516 16.94 -25.63 -27.16
C GLN A 516 15.91 -24.99 -26.23
N TRP A 517 14.64 -25.30 -26.48
CA TRP A 517 13.56 -24.80 -25.65
C TRP A 517 13.35 -25.67 -24.41
N ILE A 518 13.13 -24.99 -23.29
CA ILE A 518 12.70 -25.56 -22.02
C ILE A 518 11.32 -25.00 -21.68
N GLY A 519 10.29 -25.84 -21.71
CA GLY A 519 8.90 -25.42 -21.57
C GLY A 519 8.26 -25.74 -20.23
N ASN A 520 7.34 -24.87 -19.80
CA ASN A 520 6.39 -25.12 -18.73
C ASN A 520 5.20 -25.97 -19.20
N GLU A 521 4.39 -26.42 -18.26
CA GLU A 521 3.22 -27.30 -18.41
C GLU A 521 2.16 -26.74 -19.33
N SER A 522 2.06 -25.42 -19.43
CA SER A 522 1.03 -24.78 -20.23
C SER A 522 1.14 -25.16 -21.72
N TRP A 523 2.35 -25.17 -22.29
CA TRP A 523 2.52 -25.37 -23.74
C TRP A 523 3.35 -26.60 -24.13
N ILE A 524 4.17 -27.17 -23.22
CA ILE A 524 5.04 -28.32 -23.57
C ILE A 524 4.26 -29.58 -23.96
N SER A 525 2.99 -29.70 -23.56
CA SER A 525 2.09 -30.79 -23.95
C SER A 525 0.87 -30.31 -24.75
N ASP A 526 0.88 -29.06 -25.24
CA ASP A 526 -0.24 -28.52 -26.00
C ASP A 526 -0.16 -28.94 -27.49
N LEU A 527 -1.23 -29.58 -27.96
CA LEU A 527 -1.35 -30.03 -29.34
C LEU A 527 -1.50 -28.87 -30.33
N ASN A 528 -2.04 -27.72 -29.91
CA ASN A 528 -2.17 -26.55 -30.79
C ASN A 528 -0.80 -25.90 -31.04
N THR A 529 0.06 -25.88 -30.02
CA THR A 529 1.45 -25.41 -30.13
C THR A 529 2.31 -26.39 -30.95
N ALA A 530 2.05 -27.70 -30.87
CA ALA A 530 2.69 -28.74 -31.68
C ALA A 530 2.20 -28.81 -33.15
N ASN A 531 1.96 -27.65 -33.75
CA ASN A 531 1.58 -27.48 -35.15
C ASN A 531 2.81 -27.69 -36.08
N PRO A 532 2.64 -28.36 -37.24
CA PRO A 532 3.67 -28.44 -38.29
C PRO A 532 4.34 -27.10 -38.66
N GLU A 533 3.63 -25.98 -38.56
CA GLU A 533 4.17 -24.63 -38.86
C GLU A 533 5.37 -24.24 -37.98
N TRP A 534 5.37 -24.68 -36.71
CA TRP A 534 6.41 -24.34 -35.71
C TRP A 534 7.40 -25.49 -35.46
N GLN A 535 7.28 -26.57 -36.22
CA GLN A 535 8.00 -27.82 -35.98
C GLN A 535 9.52 -27.64 -35.99
N ASP A 536 10.06 -26.86 -36.92
CA ASP A 536 11.51 -26.63 -37.01
C ASP A 536 12.07 -25.73 -35.88
N ILE A 537 11.20 -25.02 -35.16
CA ILE A 537 11.55 -24.15 -34.03
C ILE A 537 11.54 -24.93 -32.72
N LEU A 538 10.51 -25.75 -32.51
CA LEU A 538 10.26 -26.42 -31.23
C LEU A 538 10.68 -27.90 -31.21
N LYS A 539 11.18 -28.46 -32.31
CA LYS A 539 11.71 -29.83 -32.32
C LYS A 539 12.81 -30.00 -31.27
N GLY A 540 12.68 -31.06 -30.46
CA GLY A 540 13.61 -31.35 -29.38
C GLY A 540 13.40 -30.52 -28.12
N SER A 541 12.32 -29.74 -28.02
CA SER A 541 11.91 -29.08 -26.77
C SER A 541 11.83 -30.09 -25.62
N LEU A 542 12.17 -29.63 -24.42
CA LEU A 542 12.15 -30.43 -23.20
C LEU A 542 11.38 -29.68 -22.11
N GLY A 543 10.57 -30.33 -21.29
CA GLY A 543 9.87 -29.61 -20.23
C GLY A 543 8.98 -30.47 -19.37
N PHE A 544 8.26 -29.83 -18.45
CA PHE A 544 7.44 -30.52 -17.46
C PHE A 544 5.96 -30.47 -17.82
N ALA A 545 5.32 -31.63 -17.94
CA ALA A 545 3.87 -31.74 -18.11
C ALA A 545 3.24 -32.43 -16.91
N ILE A 546 1.95 -32.15 -16.66
CA ILE A 546 1.16 -32.89 -15.67
C ILE A 546 1.11 -34.38 -16.08
N PRO A 547 1.21 -35.38 -15.19
CA PRO A 547 1.15 -36.78 -15.59
C PRO A 547 -0.14 -37.16 -16.32
N THR A 548 -0.05 -38.04 -17.32
CA THR A 548 -1.25 -38.57 -17.99
C THR A 548 -2.01 -39.52 -17.08
N SER A 549 -3.34 -39.56 -17.22
CA SER A 549 -4.21 -40.50 -16.53
C SER A 549 -5.25 -41.08 -17.48
N LYS A 550 -5.97 -42.12 -17.03
CA LYS A 550 -7.02 -42.78 -17.80
C LYS A 550 -8.35 -42.66 -17.06
N ILE A 551 -9.36 -42.11 -17.75
CA ILE A 551 -10.73 -42.02 -17.23
C ILE A 551 -11.58 -43.05 -17.98
N ASN A 552 -11.81 -44.20 -17.36
CA ASN A 552 -12.57 -45.30 -17.96
C ASN A 552 -14.00 -44.84 -18.30
N GLY A 553 -14.45 -45.13 -19.53
CA GLY A 553 -15.79 -44.79 -20.02
C GLY A 553 -15.96 -43.34 -20.53
N LEU A 554 -14.95 -42.46 -20.39
CA LEU A 554 -15.06 -41.07 -20.84
C LEU A 554 -15.25 -40.96 -22.37
N GLY A 555 -14.49 -41.70 -23.17
CA GLY A 555 -14.62 -41.66 -24.63
C GLY A 555 -16.01 -42.10 -25.11
N GLU A 556 -16.59 -43.12 -24.48
CA GLU A 556 -17.97 -43.55 -24.76
C GLU A 556 -19.00 -42.51 -24.35
N PHE A 557 -18.76 -41.79 -23.25
CA PHE A 557 -19.63 -40.70 -22.80
C PHE A 557 -19.59 -39.51 -23.77
N LEU A 558 -18.40 -39.06 -24.17
CA LEU A 558 -18.22 -37.94 -25.09
C LEU A 558 -18.83 -38.23 -26.46
N SER A 559 -18.75 -39.49 -26.91
CA SER A 559 -19.33 -39.94 -28.19
C SER A 559 -20.87 -39.94 -28.22
N LYS A 560 -21.54 -39.90 -27.06
CA LYS A 560 -23.02 -39.93 -26.94
C LYS A 560 -23.65 -38.54 -26.92
N LEU A 561 -22.87 -37.47 -27.08
CA LEU A 561 -23.39 -36.10 -27.10
C LEU A 561 -24.44 -35.94 -28.21
N ASN A 562 -25.55 -35.28 -27.89
CA ASN A 562 -26.68 -35.08 -28.81
C ASN A 562 -26.94 -33.58 -29.03
N PRO A 563 -26.82 -33.06 -30.27
CA PRO A 563 -27.03 -31.64 -30.56
C PRO A 563 -28.50 -31.21 -30.48
N ALA A 564 -29.45 -32.16 -30.41
CA ALA A 564 -30.87 -31.87 -30.21
C ALA A 564 -31.23 -31.52 -28.75
N SER A 565 -30.26 -31.47 -27.83
CA SER A 565 -30.49 -30.99 -26.47
C SER A 565 -30.77 -29.48 -26.42
N ASP A 566 -31.44 -29.00 -25.36
CA ASP A 566 -31.66 -27.58 -25.12
C ASP A 566 -30.38 -26.80 -24.71
N ILE A 567 -29.23 -27.48 -24.65
CA ILE A 567 -27.96 -26.88 -24.28
C ILE A 567 -27.31 -26.26 -25.53
N ALA A 568 -27.33 -24.92 -25.61
CA ALA A 568 -26.88 -24.16 -26.78
C ALA A 568 -25.45 -24.51 -27.25
N ILE A 569 -24.51 -24.71 -26.32
CA ILE A 569 -23.10 -24.99 -26.64
C ILE A 569 -22.89 -26.32 -27.38
N TYR A 570 -23.82 -27.28 -27.24
CA TYR A 570 -23.71 -28.55 -27.96
C TYR A 570 -23.96 -28.38 -29.46
N LYS A 571 -24.80 -27.43 -29.85
CA LYS A 571 -25.01 -27.08 -31.26
C LYS A 571 -23.77 -26.43 -31.84
N GLU A 572 -23.19 -25.47 -31.12
CA GLU A 572 -21.96 -24.78 -31.53
C GLU A 572 -20.77 -25.76 -31.68
N LEU A 573 -20.60 -26.68 -30.73
CA LEU A 573 -19.60 -27.74 -30.83
C LEU A 573 -19.80 -28.60 -32.08
N TRP A 574 -21.04 -29.01 -32.34
CA TRP A 574 -21.39 -29.83 -33.50
C TRP A 574 -21.09 -29.13 -34.82
N GLU A 575 -21.51 -27.86 -34.94
CA GLU A 575 -21.22 -27.00 -36.08
C GLU A 575 -19.71 -26.83 -36.30
N THR A 576 -18.94 -26.73 -35.22
CA THR A 576 -17.47 -26.57 -35.26
C THR A 576 -16.78 -27.86 -35.73
N ILE A 577 -17.15 -29.02 -35.17
CA ILE A 577 -16.52 -30.31 -35.51
C ILE A 577 -16.83 -30.71 -36.95
N PHE A 578 -18.09 -30.57 -37.38
CA PHE A 578 -18.52 -31.00 -38.71
C PHE A 578 -18.46 -29.89 -39.77
N GLN A 579 -18.00 -28.68 -39.39
CA GLN A 579 -17.94 -27.49 -40.24
C GLN A 579 -19.26 -27.24 -40.99
N CYS A 580 -20.37 -27.32 -40.27
CA CYS A 580 -21.72 -27.15 -40.79
C CYS A 580 -22.51 -26.14 -39.95
N LYS A 581 -23.71 -25.75 -40.40
CA LYS A 581 -24.64 -24.91 -39.63
C LYS A 581 -26.00 -25.58 -39.48
N PHE A 582 -26.60 -25.49 -38.30
CA PHE A 582 -28.01 -25.89 -38.15
C PHE A 582 -28.91 -24.87 -38.86
N PRO A 583 -29.96 -25.31 -39.56
CA PRO A 583 -30.81 -24.41 -40.33
C PRO A 583 -31.54 -23.43 -39.40
N ILE A 584 -31.21 -22.14 -39.54
CA ILE A 584 -31.95 -21.03 -38.93
C ILE A 584 -33.03 -20.63 -39.93
N GLN A 585 -34.30 -20.80 -39.55
CA GLN A 585 -35.52 -20.37 -40.25
C GLN A 585 -35.33 -19.88 -41.71
N ASN A 586 -35.60 -20.76 -42.69
CA ASN A 586 -35.81 -20.46 -44.11
C ASN A 586 -34.72 -19.65 -44.84
N THR A 587 -33.44 -19.95 -44.64
CA THR A 587 -32.40 -19.56 -45.62
C THR A 587 -31.74 -20.82 -46.20
N VAL A 588 -32.00 -21.03 -47.50
CA VAL A 588 -31.44 -22.13 -48.28
C VAL A 588 -30.09 -21.67 -48.82
N ASP A 589 -29.01 -22.00 -48.11
CA ASP A 589 -27.68 -22.05 -48.73
C ASP A 589 -27.13 -23.48 -48.59
N MET A 590 -27.24 -24.25 -49.68
CA MET A 590 -27.07 -25.71 -49.75
C MET A 590 -25.59 -26.18 -49.70
N LYS A 591 -24.72 -25.41 -49.05
CA LYS A 591 -23.32 -25.71 -48.70
C LYS A 591 -23.09 -26.94 -47.81
N GLN A 592 -23.55 -26.80 -46.56
CA GLN A 592 -23.10 -27.56 -45.38
C GLN A 592 -24.12 -27.37 -44.22
N SER A 593 -25.28 -28.04 -44.32
CA SER A 593 -26.28 -28.05 -43.23
C SER A 593 -26.01 -29.22 -42.28
N CYS A 594 -26.00 -28.97 -40.97
CA CYS A 594 -25.97 -30.05 -39.98
C CYS A 594 -27.35 -30.73 -39.93
N ASN A 595 -27.39 -32.06 -39.90
CA ASN A 595 -28.61 -32.85 -39.75
C ASN A 595 -28.80 -33.42 -38.34
N GLY A 596 -27.77 -33.34 -37.49
CA GLY A 596 -27.79 -33.79 -36.09
C GLY A 596 -27.59 -35.30 -35.90
N ASN A 597 -27.40 -36.05 -37.00
CA ASN A 597 -27.15 -37.49 -37.02
C ASN A 597 -25.71 -37.84 -37.44
N GLU A 598 -24.84 -36.84 -37.57
CA GLU A 598 -23.41 -37.04 -37.82
C GLU A 598 -22.75 -37.83 -36.67
N SER A 599 -21.74 -38.65 -36.98
CA SER A 599 -21.14 -39.52 -35.97
C SER A 599 -19.82 -38.96 -35.46
N LEU A 600 -19.79 -38.54 -34.18
CA LEU A 600 -18.56 -38.06 -33.50
C LEU A 600 -17.44 -39.12 -33.45
N SER A 601 -17.79 -40.41 -33.54
CA SER A 601 -16.83 -41.52 -33.54
C SER A 601 -16.17 -41.77 -34.90
N GLN A 602 -16.75 -41.28 -36.00
CA GLN A 602 -16.26 -41.53 -37.36
C GLN A 602 -15.37 -40.40 -37.89
N HIS A 603 -15.40 -39.22 -37.25
CA HIS A 603 -14.50 -38.11 -37.53
C HIS A 603 -13.41 -38.04 -36.47
N GLN A 604 -12.15 -38.04 -36.89
CA GLN A 604 -11.04 -37.77 -35.98
C GLN A 604 -11.11 -36.30 -35.52
N ASN A 605 -11.36 -36.09 -34.23
CA ASN A 605 -11.50 -34.76 -33.65
C ASN A 605 -10.90 -34.74 -32.23
N ILE A 606 -10.46 -33.57 -31.79
CA ILE A 606 -9.81 -33.38 -30.49
C ILE A 606 -10.75 -33.59 -29.29
N TYR A 607 -12.07 -33.56 -29.51
CA TYR A 607 -13.05 -33.66 -28.42
C TYR A 607 -13.26 -35.12 -27.98
N THR A 608 -13.31 -36.08 -28.91
CA THR A 608 -13.42 -37.52 -28.58
C THR A 608 -12.07 -38.21 -28.39
N ASP A 609 -10.96 -37.51 -28.64
CA ASP A 609 -9.62 -38.02 -28.40
C ASP A 609 -9.30 -38.05 -26.89
N VAL A 610 -9.32 -39.26 -26.32
CA VAL A 610 -9.02 -39.51 -24.91
C VAL A 610 -7.62 -40.11 -24.70
N SER A 611 -6.72 -39.96 -25.68
CA SER A 611 -5.34 -40.47 -25.61
C SER A 611 -4.46 -39.70 -24.63
N ASP A 612 -4.71 -38.39 -24.45
CA ASP A 612 -4.03 -37.54 -23.46
C ASP A 612 -5.06 -36.82 -22.56
N LEU A 613 -5.19 -37.27 -21.31
CA LEU A 613 -6.14 -36.72 -20.32
C LEU A 613 -5.43 -36.06 -19.13
N ARG A 614 -4.50 -35.15 -19.38
CA ARG A 614 -3.81 -34.39 -18.30
C ARG A 614 -4.77 -33.45 -17.55
N ILE A 615 -5.33 -32.47 -18.25
CA ILE A 615 -6.16 -31.42 -17.62
C ILE A 615 -7.56 -31.93 -17.29
N ALA A 616 -8.13 -32.76 -18.17
CA ALA A 616 -9.44 -33.39 -17.94
C ALA A 616 -9.46 -34.23 -16.65
N ASN A 617 -8.33 -34.89 -16.32
CA ASN A 617 -8.21 -35.62 -15.05
C ASN A 617 -8.20 -34.71 -13.83
N ASN A 618 -7.64 -33.50 -13.91
CA ASN A 618 -7.71 -32.54 -12.81
C ASN A 618 -9.14 -32.02 -12.60
N VAL A 619 -9.92 -31.84 -13.68
CA VAL A 619 -11.36 -31.55 -13.60
C VAL A 619 -12.11 -32.70 -12.92
N TYR A 620 -11.84 -33.94 -13.34
CA TYR A 620 -12.40 -35.14 -12.72
C TYR A 620 -12.10 -35.21 -11.22
N LYS A 621 -10.83 -35.04 -10.83
CA LYS A 621 -10.40 -34.99 -9.43
C LYS A 621 -11.09 -33.87 -8.65
N ALA A 622 -11.28 -32.69 -9.24
CA ALA A 622 -11.90 -31.55 -8.56
C ALA A 622 -13.38 -31.83 -8.22
N VAL A 623 -14.12 -32.42 -9.16
CA VAL A 623 -15.52 -32.83 -8.93
C VAL A 623 -15.60 -33.89 -7.84
N TYR A 624 -14.74 -34.91 -7.90
CA TYR A 624 -14.69 -35.94 -6.87
C TYR A 624 -14.28 -35.37 -5.51
N ALA A 625 -13.36 -34.41 -5.46
CA ALA A 625 -12.96 -33.78 -4.21
C ALA A 625 -14.13 -33.07 -3.52
N VAL A 626 -14.92 -32.30 -4.28
CA VAL A 626 -16.14 -31.66 -3.78
C VAL A 626 -17.18 -32.72 -3.37
N ALA A 627 -17.36 -33.78 -4.16
CA ALA A 627 -18.31 -34.84 -3.87
C ALA A 627 -17.96 -35.60 -2.58
N TYR A 628 -16.69 -35.94 -2.36
CA TYR A 628 -16.26 -36.56 -1.11
C TYR A 628 -16.33 -35.59 0.08
N ALA A 629 -16.02 -34.31 -0.12
CA ALA A 629 -16.20 -33.31 0.93
C ALA A 629 -17.68 -33.19 1.35
N LEU A 630 -18.60 -33.21 0.38
CA LEU A 630 -20.04 -33.27 0.62
C LEU A 630 -20.45 -34.60 1.29
N HIS A 631 -19.94 -35.73 0.82
CA HIS A 631 -20.19 -37.05 1.43
C HIS A 631 -19.86 -37.06 2.93
N ASN A 632 -18.69 -36.52 3.28
CA ASN A 632 -18.26 -36.37 4.68
C ASN A 632 -19.15 -35.37 5.44
N THR A 633 -19.52 -34.26 4.80
CA THR A 633 -20.43 -33.25 5.37
C THR A 633 -21.81 -33.85 5.70
N TYR A 634 -22.32 -34.73 4.85
CA TYR A 634 -23.61 -35.39 5.01
C TYR A 634 -23.58 -36.60 5.96
N GLY A 635 -22.41 -36.96 6.50
CA GLY A 635 -22.25 -38.09 7.42
C GLY A 635 -22.59 -39.44 6.78
N CYS A 636 -22.42 -39.56 5.47
CA CYS A 636 -22.80 -40.77 4.73
C CYS A 636 -21.94 -41.96 5.20
N SER A 637 -22.59 -43.08 5.56
CA SER A 637 -21.92 -44.30 6.03
C SER A 637 -22.42 -45.54 5.30
N LYS A 638 -21.56 -46.55 5.14
CA LYS A 638 -21.94 -47.87 4.61
C LYS A 638 -22.69 -48.68 5.67
N ARG A 639 -23.80 -49.30 5.29
CA ARG A 639 -24.56 -50.22 6.18
C ARG A 639 -23.96 -51.62 6.12
N ASP A 640 -23.61 -52.18 7.27
CA ASP A 640 -23.28 -53.61 7.40
C ASP A 640 -24.56 -54.45 7.41
N SER A 641 -25.14 -54.73 6.24
CA SER A 641 -26.14 -55.82 6.12
C SER A 641 -26.35 -56.28 4.68
N GLY A 642 -25.63 -57.33 4.28
CA GLY A 642 -26.11 -58.48 3.47
C GLY A 642 -26.70 -58.33 2.06
N GLN A 643 -27.23 -57.19 1.63
CA GLN A 643 -27.81 -56.98 0.29
C GLN A 643 -27.52 -55.56 -0.18
N ALA A 644 -26.89 -55.43 -1.36
CA ALA A 644 -26.50 -54.21 -2.07
C ALA A 644 -26.45 -52.94 -1.19
N ALA A 645 -25.31 -52.74 -0.51
CA ALA A 645 -25.10 -51.65 0.44
C ALA A 645 -25.33 -50.27 -0.19
N ALA A 646 -26.52 -49.71 -0.01
CA ALA A 646 -26.80 -48.31 -0.31
C ALA A 646 -26.20 -47.43 0.80
N ASN A 647 -25.42 -46.42 0.42
CA ASN A 647 -24.94 -45.41 1.37
C ASN A 647 -26.13 -44.60 1.87
N VAL A 648 -26.31 -44.53 3.19
CA VAL A 648 -27.34 -43.69 3.82
C VAL A 648 -26.67 -42.45 4.38
N CYS A 649 -27.15 -41.27 3.97
CA CYS A 649 -26.68 -39.98 4.45
C CYS A 649 -27.71 -39.43 5.44
N THR A 650 -27.28 -39.04 6.64
CA THR A 650 -28.19 -38.73 7.77
C THR A 650 -28.61 -37.26 7.84
N ASN A 651 -27.86 -36.34 7.20
CA ASN A 651 -28.01 -34.89 7.34
C ASN A 651 -28.45 -34.18 6.04
N LEU A 652 -29.43 -34.74 5.32
CA LEU A 652 -29.74 -34.35 3.94
C LEU A 652 -30.55 -33.04 3.76
N LEU A 653 -31.08 -32.40 4.81
CA LEU A 653 -32.06 -31.30 4.64
C LEU A 653 -31.74 -30.01 5.43
N ASP A 654 -31.69 -28.90 4.68
CA ASP A 654 -31.99 -27.49 4.99
C ASP A 654 -31.02 -26.51 5.69
N ASN A 655 -29.75 -26.83 5.98
CA ASN A 655 -28.85 -25.79 6.53
C ASN A 655 -27.35 -25.91 6.17
N GLN A 656 -27.01 -26.61 5.08
CA GLN A 656 -25.60 -26.74 4.69
C GLN A 656 -25.06 -25.42 4.15
N LYS A 657 -24.04 -24.90 4.83
CA LYS A 657 -23.36 -23.66 4.46
C LYS A 657 -22.02 -24.01 3.79
N PRO A 658 -21.61 -23.27 2.76
CA PRO A 658 -20.40 -23.56 1.99
C PRO A 658 -19.10 -23.73 2.81
N TRP A 659 -18.97 -23.06 3.95
CA TRP A 659 -17.83 -23.22 4.87
C TRP A 659 -17.66 -24.64 5.43
N GLN A 660 -18.73 -25.42 5.56
CA GLN A 660 -18.67 -26.81 6.04
C GLN A 660 -17.98 -27.71 5.01
N VAL A 661 -18.20 -27.43 3.73
CA VAL A 661 -17.52 -28.10 2.62
C VAL A 661 -16.03 -27.73 2.60
N VAL A 662 -15.70 -26.45 2.82
CA VAL A 662 -14.30 -25.98 2.96
C VAL A 662 -13.57 -26.73 4.07
N ASN A 663 -14.19 -26.91 5.24
CA ASN A 663 -13.59 -27.62 6.36
C ASN A 663 -13.34 -29.11 6.06
N ASN A 664 -14.23 -29.74 5.29
CA ASN A 664 -14.05 -31.12 4.86
C ASN A 664 -12.98 -31.25 3.76
N LEU A 665 -12.87 -30.29 2.84
CA LEU A 665 -11.79 -30.24 1.85
C LEU A 665 -10.40 -30.20 2.50
N LYS A 666 -10.23 -29.47 3.60
CA LYS A 666 -8.94 -29.40 4.36
C LYS A 666 -8.49 -30.74 4.95
N LYS A 667 -9.41 -31.68 5.16
CA LYS A 667 -9.14 -33.00 5.77
C LYS A 667 -9.34 -34.14 4.77
N LEU A 668 -9.56 -33.79 3.51
CA LEU A 668 -9.96 -34.74 2.50
C LEU A 668 -8.77 -35.60 2.07
N ARG A 669 -9.00 -36.91 2.01
CA ARG A 669 -8.12 -37.86 1.33
C ARG A 669 -8.96 -38.98 0.74
N PHE A 670 -8.79 -39.25 -0.55
CA PHE A 670 -9.46 -40.36 -1.22
C PHE A 670 -8.62 -40.86 -2.40
N THR A 671 -8.93 -42.07 -2.86
CA THR A 671 -8.29 -42.65 -4.05
C THR A 671 -9.31 -42.70 -5.19
N THR A 672 -8.91 -42.26 -6.38
CA THR A 672 -9.75 -42.34 -7.58
C THR A 672 -9.88 -43.79 -8.07
N ALA A 673 -10.80 -44.05 -9.00
CA ALA A 673 -10.90 -45.35 -9.68
C ALA A 673 -9.67 -45.71 -10.55
N SER A 674 -8.77 -44.75 -10.77
CA SER A 674 -7.50 -44.88 -11.47
C SER A 674 -6.30 -45.08 -10.52
N ASP A 675 -6.54 -45.42 -9.25
CA ASP A 675 -5.52 -45.59 -8.18
C ASP A 675 -4.66 -44.35 -7.90
N GLU A 676 -5.19 -43.14 -8.14
CA GLU A 676 -4.51 -41.89 -7.79
C GLU A 676 -4.97 -41.39 -6.40
N ASP A 677 -4.02 -41.15 -5.49
CA ASP A 677 -4.28 -40.55 -4.18
C ASP A 677 -4.48 -39.04 -4.32
N VAL A 678 -5.61 -38.53 -3.83
CA VAL A 678 -6.01 -37.12 -3.92
C VAL A 678 -6.21 -36.57 -2.51
N PHE A 679 -5.39 -35.59 -2.17
CA PHE A 679 -5.46 -34.80 -0.94
C PHE A 679 -4.91 -33.40 -1.19
N PHE A 680 -5.18 -32.48 -0.25
CA PHE A 680 -4.64 -31.13 -0.28
C PHE A 680 -3.74 -30.91 0.94
N ASP A 681 -2.63 -30.20 0.73
CA ASP A 681 -1.75 -29.77 1.82
C ASP A 681 -2.31 -28.56 2.58
N GLU A 682 -1.52 -28.01 3.52
CA GLU A 682 -1.90 -26.84 4.32
C GLU A 682 -2.21 -25.60 3.47
N ASN A 683 -1.60 -25.50 2.28
CA ASN A 683 -1.76 -24.41 1.30
C ASN A 683 -2.88 -24.69 0.28
N GLY A 684 -3.49 -25.88 0.31
CA GLY A 684 -4.57 -26.25 -0.61
C GLY A 684 -4.11 -26.84 -1.92
N ASP A 685 -2.84 -27.20 -1.98
CA ASP A 685 -2.16 -27.68 -3.15
C ASP A 685 -2.07 -29.21 -3.10
N PRO A 686 -2.07 -29.88 -4.27
CA PRO A 686 -1.79 -31.30 -4.35
C PRO A 686 -0.28 -31.52 -4.35
N THR A 687 0.14 -32.79 -4.20
CA THR A 687 1.57 -33.14 -4.33
C THR A 687 2.07 -32.85 -5.74
N ALA A 688 3.21 -32.15 -5.84
CA ALA A 688 3.83 -31.81 -7.12
C ALA A 688 4.55 -32.99 -7.77
N ARG A 689 3.97 -33.50 -8.86
CA ARG A 689 4.54 -34.53 -9.74
C ARG A 689 4.41 -34.08 -11.19
N TYR A 690 5.47 -34.26 -11.97
CA TYR A 690 5.50 -33.91 -13.39
C TYR A 690 6.18 -35.00 -14.20
N ASP A 691 5.73 -35.20 -15.43
CA ASP A 691 6.45 -35.95 -16.45
C ASP A 691 7.41 -35.02 -17.19
N VAL A 692 8.63 -35.48 -17.44
CA VAL A 692 9.56 -34.77 -18.34
C VAL A 692 9.29 -35.24 -19.75
N LEU A 693 8.82 -34.34 -20.62
CA LEU A 693 8.50 -34.63 -22.01
C LEU A 693 9.58 -34.07 -22.94
N ASN A 694 9.86 -34.80 -24.01
CA ASN A 694 10.69 -34.38 -25.12
C ASN A 694 9.91 -34.43 -26.43
N TRP A 695 10.01 -33.38 -27.25
CA TRP A 695 9.33 -33.30 -28.55
C TRP A 695 10.13 -34.08 -29.59
N GLN A 696 9.58 -35.21 -30.04
CA GLN A 696 10.20 -36.08 -31.05
C GLN A 696 9.32 -36.15 -32.30
N LEU A 697 9.85 -36.67 -33.41
CA LEU A 697 9.09 -36.89 -34.63
C LEU A 697 8.77 -38.38 -34.77
N ASP A 698 7.53 -38.70 -35.11
CA ASP A 698 7.16 -40.05 -35.51
C ASP A 698 7.58 -40.37 -36.95
N ASN A 699 7.26 -41.59 -37.42
CA ASN A 699 7.60 -42.05 -38.76
C ASN A 699 6.90 -41.23 -39.88
N ASP A 700 5.80 -40.57 -39.56
CA ASP A 700 5.02 -39.73 -40.48
C ASP A 700 5.47 -38.26 -40.43
N GLY A 701 6.49 -37.95 -39.63
CA GLY A 701 7.06 -36.61 -39.49
C GLY A 701 6.26 -35.68 -38.57
N LYS A 702 5.30 -36.21 -37.79
CA LYS A 702 4.48 -35.45 -36.84
C LYS A 702 5.14 -35.40 -35.46
N ILE A 703 4.95 -34.29 -34.75
CA ILE A 703 5.43 -34.12 -33.37
C ILE A 703 4.68 -35.07 -32.42
N VAL A 704 5.44 -35.83 -31.64
CA VAL A 704 4.95 -36.69 -30.56
C VAL A 704 5.66 -36.35 -29.26
N PHE A 705 4.90 -36.32 -28.16
CA PHE A 705 5.43 -36.02 -26.84
C PHE A 705 5.91 -37.30 -26.15
N VAL A 706 7.23 -37.49 -26.08
CA VAL A 706 7.83 -38.69 -25.49
C VAL A 706 8.23 -38.43 -24.04
N LYS A 707 7.70 -39.23 -23.11
CA LYS A 707 8.11 -39.17 -21.69
C LYS A 707 9.53 -39.72 -21.53
N VAL A 708 10.48 -38.84 -21.25
CA VAL A 708 11.91 -39.18 -21.06
C VAL A 708 12.33 -39.19 -19.60
N GLY A 709 11.48 -38.75 -18.68
CA GLY A 709 11.77 -38.73 -17.26
C GLY A 709 10.57 -38.32 -16.42
N PHE A 710 10.81 -38.06 -15.14
CA PHE A 710 9.81 -37.53 -14.21
C PHE A 710 10.46 -36.65 -13.13
N TYR A 711 9.64 -35.80 -12.53
CA TYR A 711 9.96 -35.04 -11.32
C TYR A 711 8.92 -35.30 -10.23
N ASP A 712 9.38 -35.60 -9.02
CA ASP A 712 8.52 -35.79 -7.84
C ASP A 712 9.08 -35.00 -6.64
N ALA A 713 8.34 -33.97 -6.22
CA ALA A 713 8.74 -33.10 -5.13
C ALA A 713 8.75 -33.81 -3.75
N SER A 714 8.07 -34.96 -3.61
CA SER A 714 8.04 -35.73 -2.36
C SER A 714 9.33 -36.52 -2.09
N LEU A 715 10.19 -36.69 -3.10
CA LEU A 715 11.47 -37.37 -2.97
C LEU A 715 12.57 -36.42 -2.47
N GLN A 716 13.68 -36.97 -1.95
CA GLN A 716 14.77 -36.16 -1.39
C GLN A 716 15.94 -35.94 -2.38
N GLY A 717 16.41 -34.70 -2.47
CA GLY A 717 17.65 -34.32 -3.14
C GLY A 717 17.71 -34.74 -4.62
N HIS A 718 18.74 -35.51 -4.98
CA HIS A 718 18.99 -35.95 -6.36
C HIS A 718 17.94 -36.94 -6.90
N LEU A 719 17.11 -37.55 -6.03
CA LEU A 719 16.06 -38.49 -6.46
C LEU A 719 14.82 -37.78 -6.99
N GLN A 720 14.73 -36.46 -6.84
CA GLN A 720 13.57 -35.68 -7.28
C GLN A 720 13.42 -35.60 -8.79
N LEU A 721 14.52 -35.65 -9.56
CA LEU A 721 14.51 -35.61 -11.02
C LEU A 721 15.23 -36.85 -11.55
N SER A 722 14.54 -37.65 -12.37
CA SER A 722 15.09 -38.88 -12.93
C SER A 722 14.75 -39.02 -14.41
N PHE A 723 15.68 -39.57 -15.19
CA PHE A 723 15.51 -39.85 -16.61
C PHE A 723 15.45 -41.36 -16.87
N ASN A 724 14.63 -41.74 -17.83
CA ASN A 724 14.56 -43.10 -18.35
C ASN A 724 15.72 -43.33 -19.34
N ASN A 725 16.08 -44.60 -19.62
CA ASN A 725 17.07 -44.98 -20.65
C ASN A 725 16.61 -44.69 -22.10
N ILE A 726 15.80 -43.64 -22.31
CA ILE A 726 15.23 -43.23 -23.61
C ILE A 726 16.10 -42.13 -24.19
N SER A 727 16.40 -42.21 -25.50
CA SER A 727 17.20 -41.19 -26.19
C SER A 727 16.44 -39.86 -26.32
N ILE A 728 16.99 -38.79 -25.75
CA ILE A 728 16.50 -37.42 -25.92
C ILE A 728 16.92 -36.89 -27.30
N VAL A 729 15.97 -36.30 -28.02
CA VAL A 729 16.22 -35.57 -29.27
C VAL A 729 16.49 -34.10 -28.94
N TRP A 730 17.61 -33.58 -29.42
CA TRP A 730 18.05 -32.21 -29.23
C TRP A 730 17.78 -31.36 -30.48
N ALA A 731 17.67 -30.04 -30.32
CA ALA A 731 17.43 -29.10 -31.43
C ALA A 731 18.41 -29.28 -32.62
N HIS A 732 19.68 -29.63 -32.37
CA HIS A 732 20.68 -29.88 -33.41
C HIS A 732 20.77 -31.33 -33.93
N SER A 733 19.72 -32.14 -33.72
CA SER A 733 19.50 -33.45 -34.34
C SER A 733 20.54 -34.57 -34.09
N LYS A 734 21.69 -34.34 -33.44
CA LYS A 734 22.71 -35.39 -33.17
C LYS A 734 23.54 -35.27 -31.87
N ALA A 735 23.56 -34.14 -31.15
CA ALA A 735 24.33 -33.99 -29.91
C ALA A 735 23.67 -33.03 -28.92
N GLN A 736 23.86 -33.28 -27.61
CA GLN A 736 23.45 -32.36 -26.53
C GLN A 736 24.07 -30.97 -26.77
N VAL A 737 23.28 -29.92 -26.60
CA VAL A 737 23.75 -28.53 -26.69
C VAL A 737 24.81 -28.33 -25.61
N ARG A 738 26.07 -28.14 -26.02
CA ARG A 738 27.19 -27.88 -25.09
C ARG A 738 26.94 -26.55 -24.40
N ALA A 739 27.18 -26.50 -23.09
CA ALA A 739 27.28 -25.24 -22.36
C ALA A 739 28.35 -24.39 -23.06
N ALA A 740 27.97 -23.17 -23.45
CA ALA A 740 28.97 -22.17 -23.75
C ALA A 740 29.61 -21.80 -22.41
N ASP A 741 30.85 -22.22 -22.20
CA ASP A 741 31.70 -21.68 -21.13
C ASP A 741 32.51 -20.51 -21.71
N PRO A 742 32.00 -19.26 -21.70
CA PRO A 742 32.94 -18.16 -21.59
C PRO A 742 33.49 -18.20 -20.15
N PRO A 743 34.82 -18.14 -19.95
CA PRO A 743 35.35 -17.82 -18.63
C PRO A 743 34.75 -16.49 -18.22
N CYS A 744 34.06 -16.47 -17.08
CA CYS A 744 33.51 -15.23 -16.53
C CYS A 744 34.69 -14.28 -16.29
N SER A 745 34.78 -13.23 -17.10
CA SER A 745 35.73 -12.14 -16.94
C SER A 745 34.91 -10.89 -16.71
N ILE A 746 35.30 -10.08 -15.72
CA ILE A 746 34.67 -8.79 -15.47
C ILE A 746 34.87 -7.94 -16.72
N GLN A 747 33.81 -7.76 -17.51
CA GLN A 747 33.82 -6.90 -18.72
C GLN A 747 33.56 -5.42 -18.38
N GLY A 748 33.67 -5.05 -17.10
CA GLY A 748 33.60 -3.66 -16.65
C GLY A 748 34.96 -2.98 -16.71
N LEU A 749 35.04 -1.81 -17.36
CA LEU A 749 36.21 -0.95 -17.28
C LEU A 749 36.33 -0.40 -15.85
N TYR A 750 37.51 -0.57 -15.25
CA TYR A 750 37.84 0.01 -13.95
C TYR A 750 37.81 1.55 -14.04
N ASN A 751 36.99 2.19 -13.22
CA ASN A 751 36.97 3.65 -13.06
C ASN A 751 37.76 4.03 -11.79
N PRO A 752 38.98 4.57 -11.92
CA PRO A 752 39.73 5.06 -10.76
C PRO A 752 39.02 6.24 -10.10
N PRO A 753 39.19 6.44 -8.77
CA PRO A 753 38.80 7.69 -8.13
C PRO A 753 39.61 8.85 -8.72
N GLN A 754 38.95 9.98 -8.95
CA GLN A 754 39.53 11.20 -9.51
C GLN A 754 40.55 11.83 -8.55
N ILE A 755 40.33 11.68 -7.25
CA ILE A 755 41.23 12.13 -6.19
C ILE A 755 41.31 11.03 -5.14
N SER A 756 42.52 10.63 -4.74
CA SER A 756 42.69 9.66 -3.68
C SER A 756 43.96 9.91 -2.86
N LYS A 757 43.92 9.49 -1.59
CA LYS A 757 45.05 9.49 -0.66
C LYS A 757 44.86 8.35 0.32
N ASN A 758 45.89 7.53 0.53
CA ASN A 758 45.83 6.42 1.48
C ASN A 758 45.87 6.92 2.92
N GLY A 759 45.29 6.13 3.82
CA GLY A 759 45.31 6.34 5.27
C GLY A 759 44.94 5.04 5.99
N ASP A 760 45.02 5.05 7.31
CA ASP A 760 44.64 3.94 8.19
C ASP A 760 43.13 3.67 8.13
N VAL A 761 42.33 4.71 7.86
CA VAL A 761 40.88 4.64 7.65
C VAL A 761 40.50 5.43 6.40
N LEU A 762 39.74 4.82 5.49
CA LEU A 762 39.30 5.49 4.25
C LEU A 762 37.89 6.07 4.37
N ILE A 763 37.72 7.31 3.93
CA ILE A 763 36.42 7.97 3.75
C ILE A 763 36.11 8.12 2.26
N GLY A 764 34.93 7.68 1.84
CA GLY A 764 34.47 7.83 0.45
C GLY A 764 33.87 9.22 0.21
N GLY A 765 34.15 9.81 -0.94
CA GLY A 765 33.49 11.04 -1.41
C GLY A 765 32.85 10.80 -2.78
N ILE A 766 31.60 11.20 -2.93
CA ILE A 766 30.90 11.15 -4.22
C ILE A 766 30.35 12.53 -4.53
N PHE A 767 30.81 13.15 -5.62
CA PHE A 767 30.46 14.52 -6.01
C PHE A 767 30.14 14.62 -7.51
N SER A 768 29.31 15.59 -7.89
CA SER A 768 29.05 15.92 -9.30
C SER A 768 30.00 17.01 -9.79
N ILE A 769 31.31 16.70 -9.85
CA ILE A 769 32.37 17.63 -10.28
C ILE A 769 32.08 18.13 -11.71
N HIS A 770 31.44 17.32 -12.54
CA HIS A 770 30.89 17.73 -13.83
C HIS A 770 29.36 17.75 -13.84
N ARG A 771 28.73 18.56 -14.70
CA ARG A 771 27.25 18.70 -14.78
C ARG A 771 26.61 17.90 -15.90
N LYS A 772 27.41 17.43 -16.86
CA LYS A 772 26.93 16.73 -18.06
C LYS A 772 27.65 15.41 -18.22
N TRP A 773 26.88 14.44 -18.70
CA TRP A 773 27.34 13.12 -19.07
C TRP A 773 26.99 12.91 -20.54
N ASP A 774 27.99 13.03 -21.41
CA ASP A 774 27.83 12.80 -22.85
C ASP A 774 28.09 11.31 -23.13
N GLN A 775 27.01 10.56 -23.36
CA GLN A 775 27.06 9.16 -23.72
C GLN A 775 26.29 8.95 -25.03
N GLN A 776 26.95 8.36 -26.03
CA GLN A 776 26.28 7.94 -27.25
C GLN A 776 25.32 6.78 -26.93
N ALA A 777 24.12 6.79 -27.54
CA ALA A 777 23.15 5.71 -27.40
C ALA A 777 23.83 4.37 -27.77
N GLN A 778 23.91 3.46 -26.80
CA GLN A 778 24.67 2.25 -26.96
C GLN A 778 23.88 1.20 -27.71
N LYS A 779 24.61 0.47 -28.57
CA LYS A 779 24.09 -0.69 -29.27
C LYS A 779 24.45 -1.93 -28.46
N PHE A 780 23.52 -2.86 -28.28
CA PHE A 780 23.67 -4.12 -27.51
C PHE A 780 24.80 -5.07 -28.00
N ILE A 781 25.51 -4.69 -29.07
CA ILE A 781 26.56 -5.46 -29.76
C ILE A 781 27.97 -5.10 -29.32
N SER A 782 28.13 -4.13 -28.40
CA SER A 782 29.44 -3.77 -27.83
C SER A 782 29.31 -3.47 -26.34
N GLY A 783 30.34 -3.80 -25.55
CA GLY A 783 30.42 -3.40 -24.16
C GLY A 783 30.31 -1.87 -23.99
N PRO A 784 29.91 -1.39 -22.80
CA PRO A 784 29.62 0.02 -22.62
C PRO A 784 30.86 0.88 -22.85
N THR A 785 30.82 1.73 -23.87
CA THR A 785 31.80 2.80 -24.05
C THR A 785 31.71 3.77 -22.87
N GLN A 786 32.87 4.14 -22.33
CA GLN A 786 32.94 5.12 -21.26
C GLN A 786 32.48 6.47 -21.82
N GLY A 787 31.35 6.99 -21.34
CA GLY A 787 30.93 8.36 -21.66
C GLY A 787 31.92 9.38 -21.12
N GLU A 788 31.83 10.61 -21.59
CA GLU A 788 32.67 11.71 -21.13
C GLU A 788 31.90 12.62 -20.19
N CYS A 789 32.52 12.98 -19.08
CA CYS A 789 31.99 14.02 -18.20
C CYS A 789 32.42 15.38 -18.71
N THR A 790 31.43 16.23 -19.00
CA THR A 790 31.66 17.57 -19.55
C THR A 790 30.99 18.61 -18.66
N SER A 791 31.34 19.89 -18.85
CA SER A 791 30.83 21.01 -18.02
C SER A 791 31.28 20.94 -16.54
N PHE A 792 32.55 21.25 -16.29
CA PHE A 792 33.16 21.33 -14.96
C PHE A 792 32.41 22.31 -14.03
N ASN A 793 32.17 21.87 -12.80
CA ASN A 793 31.47 22.62 -11.76
C ASN A 793 32.46 23.02 -10.65
N LEU A 794 32.93 24.27 -10.69
CA LEU A 794 33.90 24.81 -9.72
C LEU A 794 33.41 24.71 -8.28
N ARG A 795 32.09 24.79 -8.03
CA ARG A 795 31.52 24.72 -6.68
C ARG A 795 31.55 23.30 -6.13
N GLU A 796 31.18 22.31 -6.94
CA GLU A 796 31.26 20.90 -6.54
C GLU A 796 32.70 20.45 -6.34
N PHE A 797 33.61 20.94 -7.18
CA PHE A 797 35.03 20.74 -6.95
C PHE A 797 35.51 21.40 -5.65
N GLN A 798 35.02 22.59 -5.33
CA GLN A 798 35.28 23.24 -4.04
C GLN A 798 34.74 22.40 -2.86
N ASN A 799 33.55 21.81 -2.96
CA ASN A 799 33.00 20.91 -1.95
C ASN A 799 33.90 19.66 -1.76
N ALA A 800 34.34 19.05 -2.86
CA ALA A 800 35.29 17.94 -2.83
C ALA A 800 36.64 18.35 -2.20
N GLN A 801 37.18 19.53 -2.51
CA GLN A 801 38.39 20.07 -1.88
C GLN A 801 38.17 20.40 -0.40
N THR A 802 36.96 20.80 0.00
CA THR A 802 36.62 21.07 1.41
C THR A 802 36.67 19.78 2.23
N MET A 803 36.20 18.65 1.66
CA MET A 803 36.38 17.33 2.28
C MET A 803 37.87 16.98 2.46
N VAL A 804 38.69 17.22 1.43
CA VAL A 804 40.14 17.00 1.51
C VAL A 804 40.78 17.85 2.61
N PHE A 805 40.48 19.15 2.62
CA PHE A 805 40.99 20.09 3.62
C PHE A 805 40.59 19.68 5.05
N ALA A 806 39.33 19.31 5.28
CA ALA A 806 38.86 18.87 6.59
C ALA A 806 39.58 17.61 7.08
N ILE A 807 39.83 16.65 6.18
CA ILE A 807 40.61 15.43 6.50
C ILE A 807 42.06 15.79 6.85
N GLU A 808 42.70 16.69 6.11
CA GLU A 808 44.08 17.11 6.41
C GLU A 808 44.18 17.90 7.72
N GLU A 809 43.18 18.72 8.03
CA GLU A 809 43.09 19.43 9.31
C GLU A 809 42.93 18.44 10.47
N ILE A 810 42.03 17.45 10.36
CA ILE A 810 41.83 16.42 11.38
C ILE A 810 43.12 15.61 11.60
N ASN A 811 43.79 15.18 10.53
CA ASN A 811 45.04 14.43 10.63
C ASN A 811 46.17 15.21 11.31
N ASN A 812 46.11 16.55 11.31
CA ASN A 812 47.09 17.42 11.97
C ASN A 812 46.69 17.83 13.40
N ARG A 813 45.52 17.40 13.87
CA ARG A 813 45.04 17.63 15.23
C ARG A 813 45.43 16.49 16.16
N THR A 814 45.66 16.81 17.42
CA THR A 814 46.05 15.84 18.45
C THR A 814 44.92 15.47 19.41
N ASP A 815 43.79 16.18 19.33
CA ASP A 815 42.64 16.02 20.23
C ASP A 815 41.52 15.16 19.62
N ILE A 816 41.52 14.94 18.30
CA ILE A 816 40.59 14.08 17.59
C ILE A 816 41.37 13.07 16.73
N LEU A 817 41.11 11.78 16.92
CA LEU A 817 41.79 10.66 16.24
C LEU A 817 43.34 10.67 16.31
N PRO A 818 43.97 10.90 17.48
CA PRO A 818 45.43 10.94 17.57
C PRO A 818 46.06 9.60 17.18
N GLY A 819 47.03 9.64 16.25
CA GLY A 819 47.76 8.46 15.77
C GLY A 819 47.03 7.62 14.72
N ILE A 820 45.89 8.08 14.19
CA ILE A 820 45.16 7.47 13.08
C ILE A 820 45.10 8.47 11.93
N ASN A 821 45.65 8.12 10.76
CA ASN A 821 45.55 8.94 9.55
C ASN A 821 44.32 8.58 8.74
N LEU A 822 43.45 9.56 8.48
CA LEU A 822 42.34 9.45 7.55
C LEU A 822 42.83 9.60 6.10
N GLY A 823 42.44 8.66 5.24
CA GLY A 823 42.58 8.72 3.79
C GLY A 823 41.23 8.90 3.10
N TYR A 824 41.24 9.13 1.79
CA TYR A 824 40.02 9.35 1.01
C TYR A 824 40.08 8.80 -0.41
N LYS A 825 38.91 8.47 -0.96
CA LYS A 825 38.69 8.16 -2.39
C LYS A 825 37.48 8.96 -2.88
N ILE A 826 37.69 9.87 -3.83
CA ILE A 826 36.68 10.80 -4.33
C ILE A 826 36.33 10.46 -5.79
N TYR A 827 35.03 10.28 -6.05
CA TYR A 827 34.48 9.95 -7.35
C TYR A 827 33.66 11.10 -7.95
N ASP A 828 33.83 11.32 -9.26
CA ASP A 828 32.97 12.20 -10.06
C ASP A 828 31.86 11.40 -10.76
N THR A 829 30.61 11.69 -10.42
CA THR A 829 29.43 11.00 -10.94
C THR A 829 28.67 11.79 -11.99
N CYS A 830 29.03 13.04 -12.20
CA CYS A 830 28.51 13.88 -13.28
C CYS A 830 26.99 14.10 -13.22
N GLY A 831 26.41 14.04 -12.01
CA GLY A 831 24.96 14.12 -11.76
C GLY A 831 24.17 12.87 -12.16
N SER A 832 24.83 11.74 -12.45
CA SER A 832 24.17 10.52 -12.92
C SER A 832 23.97 9.50 -11.81
N ALA A 833 22.73 9.02 -11.64
CA ALA A 833 22.41 7.93 -10.71
C ALA A 833 23.16 6.63 -11.06
N GLU A 834 23.32 6.32 -12.35
CA GLU A 834 24.04 5.11 -12.81
C GLU A 834 25.51 5.12 -12.36
N LYS A 835 26.21 6.25 -12.59
CA LYS A 835 27.60 6.42 -12.14
C LYS A 835 27.72 6.40 -10.62
N THR A 836 26.72 6.96 -9.96
CA THR A 836 26.67 7.04 -8.51
C THR A 836 26.56 5.65 -7.88
N THR A 837 25.75 4.76 -8.45
CA THR A 837 25.71 3.35 -8.06
C THR A 837 27.06 2.67 -8.28
N ARG A 838 27.71 2.89 -9.43
CA ARG A 838 29.05 2.33 -9.70
C ARG A 838 30.11 2.83 -8.71
N ALA A 839 30.14 4.13 -8.42
CA ALA A 839 31.06 4.71 -7.45
C ALA A 839 30.82 4.17 -6.03
N SER A 840 29.55 4.01 -5.65
CA SER A 840 29.16 3.40 -4.36
C SER A 840 29.67 1.96 -4.25
N LEU A 841 29.48 1.15 -5.29
CA LEU A 841 29.99 -0.23 -5.35
C LEU A 841 31.53 -0.29 -5.34
N ALA A 842 32.21 0.68 -5.95
CA ALA A 842 33.68 0.75 -5.94
C ALA A 842 34.24 1.09 -4.54
N LEU A 843 33.56 1.96 -3.80
CA LEU A 843 33.94 2.35 -2.44
C LEU A 843 33.79 1.23 -1.41
N ILE A 844 32.87 0.28 -1.63
CA ILE A 844 32.62 -0.83 -0.70
C ILE A 844 33.48 -2.07 -0.96
N ASN A 845 33.82 -2.35 -2.23
CA ASN A 845 34.46 -3.61 -2.62
C ASN A 845 36.00 -3.57 -2.58
N GLY A 846 36.62 -2.39 -2.41
CA GLY A 846 38.08 -2.26 -2.42
C GLY A 846 38.71 -2.58 -3.78
N HIS A 847 40.01 -2.35 -3.93
CA HIS A 847 40.69 -2.51 -5.21
C HIS A 847 40.88 -3.99 -5.58
N GLY A 848 40.32 -4.41 -6.72
CA GLY A 848 40.73 -5.62 -7.43
C GLY A 848 41.47 -5.24 -8.69
N GLU A 849 42.80 -5.10 -8.63
CA GLU A 849 43.60 -5.32 -9.84
C GLU A 849 43.40 -6.77 -10.29
N ASN A 850 43.32 -6.98 -11.61
CA ASN A 850 43.15 -8.25 -12.34
C ASN A 850 43.94 -9.43 -11.75
N THR A 851 43.48 -10.00 -10.65
CA THR A 851 44.06 -11.17 -10.02
C THR A 851 42.95 -12.19 -9.87
N THR A 852 43.07 -13.27 -10.63
CA THR A 852 42.18 -14.45 -10.67
C THR A 852 42.21 -15.27 -9.37
N SER A 853 42.64 -14.67 -8.26
CA SER A 853 42.95 -15.29 -6.98
C SER A 853 42.31 -14.44 -5.87
N VAL A 854 41.01 -14.66 -5.61
CA VAL A 854 40.31 -14.03 -4.49
C VAL A 854 40.71 -14.74 -3.19
N THR A 855 41.82 -14.32 -2.60
CA THR A 855 42.02 -14.46 -1.15
C THR A 855 41.34 -13.27 -0.49
N CYS A 856 40.27 -13.51 0.28
CA CYS A 856 39.59 -12.50 1.10
C CYS A 856 40.51 -12.03 2.24
N SER A 857 41.46 -11.17 1.91
CA SER A 857 42.30 -10.46 2.87
C SER A 857 41.77 -9.03 2.96
N LYS A 858 41.45 -8.58 4.19
CA LYS A 858 40.83 -7.30 4.61
C LYS A 858 40.50 -6.32 3.45
N PRO A 859 39.20 -6.10 3.14
CA PRO A 859 38.84 -5.18 2.06
C PRO A 859 39.16 -3.73 2.44
N GLU A 860 39.67 -2.95 1.47
CA GLU A 860 39.83 -1.48 1.54
C GLU A 860 38.47 -0.75 1.50
N THR A 861 37.51 -1.21 2.31
CA THR A 861 36.16 -0.67 2.39
C THR A 861 36.19 0.67 3.14
N VAL A 862 35.54 1.68 2.59
CA VAL A 862 35.38 2.97 3.28
C VAL A 862 34.46 2.83 4.50
N GLN A 863 34.76 3.58 5.56
CA GLN A 863 33.99 3.54 6.81
C GLN A 863 32.77 4.48 6.80
N ALA A 864 32.79 5.48 5.92
CA ALA A 864 31.69 6.41 5.71
C ALA A 864 31.78 7.01 4.30
N ILE A 865 30.64 7.48 3.79
CA ILE A 865 30.55 8.17 2.50
C ILE A 865 30.02 9.59 2.72
N ILE A 866 30.77 10.59 2.29
CA ILE A 866 30.25 11.94 2.09
C ILE A 866 29.51 11.94 0.75
N GLY A 867 28.18 12.04 0.87
CA GLY A 867 27.22 11.81 -0.21
C GLY A 867 27.06 12.98 -1.17
N GLU A 868 26.28 12.72 -2.23
CA GLU A 868 26.09 13.60 -3.37
C GLU A 868 25.22 14.82 -3.04
N THR A 869 25.26 15.83 -3.90
CA THR A 869 24.57 17.11 -3.74
C THR A 869 23.08 16.97 -4.05
N ASP A 870 22.72 16.38 -5.18
CA ASP A 870 21.34 16.15 -5.60
C ASP A 870 20.71 14.95 -4.87
N SER A 871 19.39 15.02 -4.65
CA SER A 871 18.69 13.97 -3.88
C SER A 871 18.59 12.66 -4.65
N THR A 872 18.38 12.68 -5.97
CA THR A 872 18.21 11.47 -6.81
C THR A 872 19.47 10.58 -6.80
N PRO A 873 20.69 11.08 -7.05
CA PRO A 873 21.89 10.27 -6.94
C PRO A 873 22.15 9.83 -5.49
N THR A 874 21.88 10.68 -4.49
CA THR A 874 22.01 10.30 -3.07
C THR A 874 21.09 9.15 -2.66
N ILE A 875 19.85 9.08 -3.18
CA ILE A 875 18.96 7.92 -3.00
C ILE A 875 19.62 6.67 -3.56
N ALA A 876 20.29 6.75 -4.71
CA ALA A 876 21.02 5.62 -5.30
C ALA A 876 22.20 5.17 -4.41
N ILE A 877 22.97 6.11 -3.82
CA ILE A 877 24.02 5.77 -2.84
C ILE A 877 23.40 5.05 -1.64
N SER A 878 22.40 5.68 -1.02
CA SER A 878 21.78 5.18 0.21
C SER A 878 21.14 3.79 0.02
N THR A 879 20.50 3.56 -1.12
CA THR A 879 19.91 2.25 -1.45
C THR A 879 20.98 1.18 -1.68
N THR A 880 22.11 1.58 -2.28
CA THR A 880 23.22 0.65 -2.59
C THR A 880 23.98 0.22 -1.34
N VAL A 881 24.29 1.15 -0.44
CA VAL A 881 25.16 0.87 0.73
C VAL A 881 24.38 0.71 2.05
N GLY A 882 23.09 1.05 2.06
CA GLY A 882 22.19 0.95 3.22
C GLY A 882 22.08 -0.47 3.80
N PRO A 883 21.93 -1.53 2.99
CA PRO A 883 21.93 -2.92 3.48
C PRO A 883 23.24 -3.33 4.18
N LEU A 884 24.34 -2.64 3.88
CA LEU A 884 25.65 -2.86 4.50
C LEU A 884 25.87 -1.96 5.73
N HIS A 885 24.86 -1.16 6.11
CA HIS A 885 24.92 -0.21 7.22
C HIS A 885 26.07 0.80 7.14
N ILE A 886 26.55 1.12 5.94
CA ILE A 886 27.58 2.14 5.74
C ILE A 886 26.92 3.53 5.82
N PRO A 887 27.39 4.42 6.70
CA PRO A 887 26.79 5.74 6.87
C PRO A 887 27.07 6.62 5.66
N VAL A 888 26.02 7.27 5.17
CA VAL A 888 26.08 8.26 4.09
C VAL A 888 25.68 9.61 4.68
N VAL A 889 26.55 10.61 4.60
CA VAL A 889 26.27 11.98 5.05
C VAL A 889 26.23 12.89 3.82
N SER A 890 25.04 13.27 3.35
CA SER A 890 24.93 14.26 2.28
C SER A 890 24.98 15.68 2.83
N HIS A 891 25.70 16.56 2.14
CA HIS A 891 25.82 17.95 2.52
C HIS A 891 24.67 18.83 1.98
N PHE A 892 23.91 18.35 0.98
CA PHE A 892 22.94 19.18 0.27
C PHE A 892 21.66 18.47 -0.20
N SER A 893 21.51 17.15 -0.02
CA SER A 893 20.29 16.45 -0.45
C SER A 893 19.11 16.66 0.49
N THR A 894 18.18 17.53 0.09
CA THR A 894 17.07 18.01 0.94
C THR A 894 15.77 17.21 0.84
N CYS A 895 15.61 16.29 -0.11
CA CYS A 895 14.34 15.58 -0.34
C CYS A 895 13.73 15.04 0.96
N ALA A 896 12.44 15.29 1.18
CA ALA A 896 11.71 14.72 2.32
C ALA A 896 11.76 13.19 2.33
N CYS A 897 11.76 12.57 1.15
CA CYS A 897 11.85 11.13 0.92
C CYS A 897 13.07 10.45 1.57
N LEU A 898 14.22 11.13 1.63
CA LEU A 898 15.44 10.62 2.27
C LEU A 898 15.35 10.54 3.81
N SER A 899 14.26 11.07 4.40
CA SER A 899 14.00 11.02 5.85
C SER A 899 13.37 9.70 6.30
N ASP A 900 12.92 8.85 5.37
CA ASP A 900 12.37 7.53 5.68
C ASP A 900 13.48 6.58 6.16
N ARG A 901 13.56 6.36 7.48
CA ARG A 901 14.57 5.51 8.11
C ARG A 901 14.40 4.02 7.82
N LYS A 902 13.27 3.58 7.25
CA LYS A 902 13.11 2.19 6.80
C LYS A 902 13.78 1.97 5.46
N LYS A 903 13.66 2.95 4.55
CA LYS A 903 14.26 2.89 3.21
C LYS A 903 15.73 3.34 3.22
N HIS A 904 16.07 4.33 4.05
CA HIS A 904 17.39 4.94 4.13
C HIS A 904 17.93 4.88 5.58
N PRO A 905 18.20 3.67 6.12
CA PRO A 905 18.53 3.48 7.53
C PRO A 905 19.87 4.07 7.97
N SER A 906 20.83 4.21 7.04
CA SER A 906 22.17 4.75 7.30
C SER A 906 22.41 6.13 6.68
N PHE A 907 21.34 6.82 6.24
CA PHE A 907 21.44 8.15 5.64
C PHE A 907 21.31 9.27 6.68
N PHE A 908 22.22 10.23 6.58
CA PHE A 908 22.28 11.45 7.36
C PHE A 908 22.51 12.64 6.42
N ARG A 909 22.16 13.84 6.86
CA ARG A 909 22.42 15.06 6.11
C ARG A 909 22.67 16.25 7.03
N THR A 910 23.44 17.21 6.55
CA THR A 910 23.74 18.46 7.26
C THR A 910 22.79 19.60 6.89
N VAL A 911 21.77 19.34 6.07
CA VAL A 911 20.78 20.31 5.59
C VAL A 911 19.36 19.91 6.06
N PRO A 912 18.44 20.85 6.34
CA PRO A 912 17.05 20.53 6.68
C PRO A 912 16.28 19.79 5.57
N SER A 913 15.20 19.12 5.97
CA SER A 913 14.25 18.46 5.06
C SER A 913 13.39 19.46 4.29
N ASP A 914 13.13 19.19 3.00
CA ASP A 914 12.15 19.91 2.18
C ASP A 914 10.75 19.89 2.79
N TYR A 915 10.44 18.92 3.65
CA TYR A 915 9.21 18.90 4.45
C TYR A 915 8.95 20.24 5.17
N PHE A 916 9.98 20.83 5.76
CA PHE A 916 9.87 22.11 6.46
C PHE A 916 9.83 23.28 5.47
N GLN A 917 10.58 23.20 4.38
CA GLN A 917 10.67 24.24 3.37
C GLN A 917 9.34 24.41 2.61
N SER A 918 8.68 23.32 2.25
CA SER A 918 7.37 23.31 1.60
C SER A 918 6.29 23.99 2.45
N ARG A 919 6.33 23.79 3.78
CA ARG A 919 5.42 24.47 4.72
C ARG A 919 5.76 25.95 4.89
N ALA A 920 7.05 26.30 4.87
CA ALA A 920 7.49 27.70 4.88
C ALA A 920 6.99 28.45 3.63
N LEU A 921 7.11 27.83 2.45
CA LEU A 921 6.61 28.36 1.19
C LEU A 921 5.09 28.53 1.19
N ALA A 922 4.33 27.55 1.70
CA ALA A 922 2.88 27.68 1.82
C ALA A 922 2.47 28.86 2.72
N LYS A 923 3.19 29.08 3.84
CA LYS A 923 2.97 30.23 4.71
C LYS A 923 3.36 31.55 4.08
N LEU A 924 4.44 31.57 3.30
CA LEU A 924 4.86 32.74 2.53
C LEU A 924 3.78 33.15 1.52
N VAL A 925 3.24 32.18 0.78
CA VAL A 925 2.15 32.39 -0.18
C VAL A 925 0.90 32.94 0.51
N LYS A 926 0.52 32.36 1.65
CA LYS A 926 -0.60 32.85 2.47
C LYS A 926 -0.37 34.26 3.02
N TYR A 927 0.83 34.57 3.51
CA TYR A 927 1.14 35.87 4.11
C TYR A 927 0.89 37.03 3.14
N PHE A 928 1.23 36.84 1.87
CA PHE A 928 0.98 37.82 0.81
C PHE A 928 -0.44 37.74 0.21
N GLY A 929 -1.33 36.93 0.80
CA GLY A 929 -2.72 36.79 0.36
C GLY A 929 -2.90 36.12 -0.99
N TRP A 930 -1.88 35.40 -1.49
CA TRP A 930 -2.01 34.66 -2.75
C TRP A 930 -2.75 33.35 -2.50
N THR A 931 -3.88 33.17 -3.17
CA THR A 931 -4.77 32.01 -3.05
C THR A 931 -4.73 31.12 -4.31
N TRP A 932 -4.10 31.59 -5.39
CA TRP A 932 -4.07 30.92 -6.70
C TRP A 932 -2.66 30.95 -7.32
N VAL A 933 -1.96 29.81 -7.32
CA VAL A 933 -0.55 29.71 -7.75
C VAL A 933 -0.33 28.66 -8.84
N GLY A 934 0.58 28.91 -9.77
CA GLY A 934 1.14 27.89 -10.65
C GLY A 934 2.29 27.15 -9.97
N ALA A 935 2.50 25.88 -10.27
CA ALA A 935 3.57 25.09 -9.69
C ALA A 935 4.39 24.33 -10.73
N LEU A 936 5.72 24.36 -10.59
CA LEU A 936 6.66 23.70 -11.49
C LEU A 936 7.66 22.87 -10.69
N CYS A 937 8.08 21.73 -11.23
CA CYS A 937 9.11 20.90 -10.61
C CYS A 937 10.06 20.23 -11.60
N SER A 938 11.25 19.87 -11.12
CA SER A 938 12.13 18.93 -11.82
C SER A 938 11.45 17.55 -11.91
N ASP A 939 11.59 16.88 -13.06
CA ASP A 939 11.01 15.55 -13.33
C ASP A 939 11.86 14.42 -12.68
N ASP A 940 12.27 14.62 -11.44
CA ASP A 940 13.14 13.74 -10.66
C ASP A 940 12.60 13.57 -9.22
N ASP A 941 13.30 12.78 -8.40
CA ASP A 941 12.84 12.49 -7.03
C ASP A 941 12.79 13.74 -6.16
N TYR A 942 13.71 14.69 -6.34
CA TYR A 942 13.70 15.96 -5.61
C TYR A 942 12.47 16.81 -5.96
N GLY A 943 12.29 17.13 -7.25
CA GLY A 943 11.24 18.03 -7.70
C GLY A 943 9.84 17.48 -7.44
N LYS A 944 9.60 16.19 -7.70
CA LYS A 944 8.29 15.54 -7.49
C LYS A 944 7.91 15.48 -6.01
N ASN A 945 8.84 15.08 -5.14
CA ASN A 945 8.57 15.00 -3.72
C ASN A 945 8.41 16.41 -3.11
N GLY A 946 9.29 17.36 -3.45
CA GLY A 946 9.19 18.74 -3.00
C GLY A 946 7.86 19.40 -3.37
N LEU A 947 7.42 19.22 -4.63
CA LEU A 947 6.12 19.70 -5.09
C LEU A 947 4.96 18.97 -4.40
N SER A 948 5.04 17.66 -4.19
CA SER A 948 4.03 16.89 -3.46
C SER A 948 3.87 17.41 -2.02
N GLU A 949 4.98 17.63 -1.32
CA GLU A 949 4.99 18.22 0.02
C GLU A 949 4.36 19.63 0.01
N PHE A 950 4.70 20.45 -1.01
CA PHE A 950 4.11 21.78 -1.17
C PHE A 950 2.64 21.75 -1.54
N ILE A 951 2.12 20.76 -2.27
CA ILE A 951 0.69 20.62 -2.58
C ILE A 951 -0.10 20.11 -1.37
N SER A 952 0.54 19.39 -0.45
CA SER A 952 -0.09 18.88 0.77
C SER A 952 -0.29 19.98 1.83
N ALA A 953 0.71 20.86 2.02
CA ALA A 953 0.71 21.99 2.95
C ALA A 953 -0.43 23.05 2.79
N PRO A 954 -0.94 23.41 1.59
CA PRO A 954 -1.79 24.58 1.40
C PRO A 954 -3.28 24.28 1.50
N LYS A 955 -3.70 22.99 1.50
CA LYS A 955 -5.08 22.59 1.83
C LYS A 955 -5.49 23.02 3.24
N GLU A 956 -4.53 23.10 4.17
CA GLU A 956 -4.72 23.63 5.52
C GLU A 956 -4.74 25.17 5.59
N GLU A 957 -4.20 25.84 4.56
CA GLU A 957 -3.91 27.28 4.59
C GLU A 957 -4.78 28.10 3.60
N GLY A 958 -5.53 27.44 2.71
CA GLY A 958 -6.52 28.05 1.81
C GLY A 958 -5.99 28.44 0.42
N ILE A 959 -4.95 27.77 -0.08
CA ILE A 959 -4.30 28.07 -1.37
C ILE A 959 -4.61 26.94 -2.37
N CYS A 960 -5.02 27.30 -3.59
CA CYS A 960 -5.31 26.38 -4.69
C CYS A 960 -4.19 26.47 -5.77
N VAL A 961 -3.78 25.33 -6.33
CA VAL A 961 -2.76 25.24 -7.40
C VAL A 961 -3.46 25.10 -8.75
N GLU A 962 -3.25 26.06 -9.66
CA GLU A 962 -3.95 26.12 -10.96
C GLU A 962 -3.40 25.09 -11.97
N TYR A 963 -2.09 24.91 -11.99
CA TYR A 963 -1.40 23.93 -12.82
C TYR A 963 -0.14 23.44 -12.12
N SER A 964 0.23 22.19 -12.37
CA SER A 964 1.45 21.56 -11.84
C SER A 964 2.17 20.80 -12.96
N MET A 965 3.35 21.26 -13.39
CA MET A 965 4.09 20.64 -14.49
C MET A 965 5.48 20.19 -14.06
N ALA A 966 5.94 19.07 -14.61
CA ALA A 966 7.28 18.53 -14.40
C ALA A 966 8.09 18.54 -15.70
N PHE A 967 9.39 18.87 -15.60
CA PHE A 967 10.31 18.84 -16.74
C PHE A 967 11.75 18.52 -16.32
N PHE A 968 12.54 18.05 -17.27
CA PHE A 968 13.94 17.71 -17.09
C PHE A 968 14.79 18.36 -18.18
N LYS A 969 16.05 18.71 -17.89
CA LYS A 969 16.97 19.36 -18.86
C LYS A 969 17.16 18.61 -20.19
N THR A 970 16.94 17.30 -20.24
CA THR A 970 17.06 16.50 -21.47
C THR A 970 15.74 16.33 -22.24
N ASP A 971 14.65 16.93 -21.77
CA ASP A 971 13.36 16.85 -22.45
C ASP A 971 13.41 17.50 -23.85
N PRO A 972 12.60 17.01 -24.80
CA PRO A 972 12.49 17.64 -26.11
C PRO A 972 11.93 19.06 -25.98
N ARG A 973 12.38 19.97 -26.84
CA ARG A 973 11.91 21.38 -26.88
C ARG A 973 10.39 21.50 -26.91
N GLU A 974 9.70 20.55 -27.54
CA GLU A 974 8.23 20.48 -27.57
C GLU A 974 7.58 20.44 -26.18
N LYS A 975 8.20 19.76 -25.20
CA LYS A 975 7.70 19.71 -23.82
C LYS A 975 7.84 21.08 -23.14
N PHE A 976 8.94 21.78 -23.36
CA PHE A 976 9.12 23.17 -22.89
C PHE A 976 8.12 24.15 -23.50
N LEU A 977 7.82 24.02 -24.81
CA LEU A 977 6.81 24.84 -25.48
C LEU A 977 5.41 24.64 -24.87
N LYS A 978 5.02 23.39 -24.61
CA LYS A 978 3.74 23.07 -23.95
C LYS A 978 3.63 23.70 -22.56
N ILE A 979 4.70 23.64 -21.77
CA ILE A 979 4.74 24.26 -20.43
C ILE A 979 4.56 25.77 -20.55
N VAL A 980 5.26 26.40 -21.49
CA VAL A 980 5.13 27.84 -21.77
C VAL A 980 3.71 28.21 -22.18
N ASP A 981 3.06 27.43 -23.03
CA ASP A 981 1.68 27.68 -23.47
C ASP A 981 0.68 27.58 -22.30
N ILE A 982 0.89 26.63 -21.38
CA ILE A 982 0.10 26.51 -20.15
C ILE A 982 0.31 27.74 -19.24
N ILE A 983 1.55 28.19 -19.05
CA ILE A 983 1.86 29.39 -18.24
C ILE A 983 1.21 30.64 -18.85
N LYS A 984 1.18 30.76 -20.18
CA LYS A 984 0.52 31.88 -20.88
C LYS A 984 -1.01 31.85 -20.75
N ALA A 985 -1.60 30.65 -20.79
CA ALA A 985 -3.04 30.45 -20.68
C ALA A 985 -3.56 30.61 -19.24
N SER A 986 -2.68 30.43 -18.26
CA SER A 986 -3.00 30.52 -16.83
C SER A 986 -3.35 31.93 -16.37
N THR A 987 -4.29 31.99 -15.42
CA THR A 987 -4.70 33.23 -14.73
C THR A 987 -3.77 33.58 -13.57
N SER A 988 -3.05 32.61 -13.02
CA SER A 988 -2.04 32.80 -11.98
C SER A 988 -0.83 33.57 -12.49
N LYS A 989 -0.42 34.58 -11.71
CA LYS A 989 0.81 35.35 -11.93
C LYS A 989 1.91 34.99 -10.94
N VAL A 990 1.67 34.03 -10.04
CA VAL A 990 2.61 33.59 -9.02
C VAL A 990 2.99 32.14 -9.31
N ILE A 991 4.28 31.86 -9.48
CA ILE A 991 4.79 30.52 -9.80
C ILE A 991 5.71 30.04 -8.67
N VAL A 992 5.38 28.89 -8.09
CA VAL A 992 6.21 28.19 -7.09
C VAL A 992 7.02 27.10 -7.79
N GLY A 993 8.33 27.12 -7.64
CA GLY A 993 9.24 26.18 -8.29
C GLY A 993 9.99 25.29 -7.31
N PHE A 994 9.86 23.96 -7.46
CA PHE A 994 10.76 22.93 -6.89
C PHE A 994 11.64 22.36 -8.00
N VAL A 995 12.52 23.19 -8.52
CA VAL A 995 13.28 22.90 -9.74
C VAL A 995 14.77 23.00 -9.43
N ALA A 996 15.54 21.97 -9.78
CA ALA A 996 16.99 21.98 -9.67
C ALA A 996 17.59 23.13 -10.49
N ASP A 997 18.70 23.70 -10.00
CA ASP A 997 19.35 24.85 -10.65
C ASP A 997 19.80 24.55 -12.10
N THR A 998 20.09 23.28 -12.39
CA THR A 998 20.46 22.82 -13.74
C THR A 998 19.28 22.70 -14.71
N ASP A 999 18.05 22.51 -14.21
CA ASP A 999 16.85 22.34 -15.04
C ASP A 999 16.18 23.69 -15.35
N ILE A 1000 16.03 24.57 -14.35
CA ILE A 1000 15.29 25.84 -14.50
C ILE A 1000 15.86 26.74 -15.60
N GLY A 1001 17.17 26.68 -15.84
CA GLY A 1001 17.85 27.45 -16.88
C GLY A 1001 17.31 27.18 -18.29
N PHE A 1002 16.86 25.95 -18.58
CA PHE A 1002 16.30 25.60 -19.88
C PHE A 1002 14.91 26.22 -20.09
N LEU A 1003 14.07 26.20 -19.06
CA LEU A 1003 12.73 26.80 -19.12
C LEU A 1003 12.81 28.33 -19.19
N ILE A 1004 13.63 28.97 -18.35
CA ILE A 1004 13.80 30.44 -18.35
C ILE A 1004 14.33 30.94 -19.69
N LYS A 1005 15.24 30.18 -20.33
CA LYS A 1005 15.71 30.50 -21.68
C LYS A 1005 14.57 30.48 -22.70
N GLU A 1006 13.71 29.47 -22.68
CA GLU A 1006 12.57 29.39 -23.60
C GLU A 1006 11.52 30.49 -23.31
N MET A 1007 11.27 30.82 -22.04
CA MET A 1007 10.39 31.94 -21.66
C MET A 1007 10.93 33.30 -22.12
N ALA A 1008 12.26 33.52 -22.01
CA ALA A 1008 12.93 34.73 -22.48
C ALA A 1008 12.86 34.86 -24.01
N LEU A 1009 13.05 33.75 -24.74
CA LEU A 1009 12.89 33.73 -26.21
C LEU A 1009 11.48 34.14 -26.67
N GLN A 1010 10.48 33.97 -25.80
CA GLN A 1010 9.09 34.28 -26.06
C GLN A 1010 8.60 35.59 -25.40
N ASN A 1011 9.53 36.43 -24.91
CA ASN A 1011 9.24 37.71 -24.26
C ASN A 1011 8.22 37.63 -23.12
N MET A 1012 8.26 36.56 -22.32
CA MET A 1012 7.36 36.40 -21.17
C MET A 1012 7.83 37.25 -19.99
N THR A 1013 6.97 38.13 -19.49
CA THR A 1013 7.23 39.03 -18.34
C THR A 1013 6.02 39.08 -17.39
N GLY A 1014 6.20 39.66 -16.19
CA GLY A 1014 5.09 39.91 -15.25
C GLY A 1014 4.70 38.73 -14.35
N PHE A 1015 5.57 37.71 -14.22
CA PHE A 1015 5.37 36.59 -13.30
C PHE A 1015 6.22 36.76 -12.04
N GLN A 1016 5.58 36.62 -10.87
CA GLN A 1016 6.25 36.59 -9.57
C GLN A 1016 6.69 35.15 -9.26
N TRP A 1017 7.99 34.94 -9.15
CA TRP A 1017 8.54 33.63 -8.84
C TRP A 1017 8.82 33.49 -7.34
N ILE A 1018 8.55 32.31 -6.82
CA ILE A 1018 8.91 31.88 -5.48
C ILE A 1018 9.74 30.60 -5.65
N GLY A 1019 11.03 30.70 -5.36
CA GLY A 1019 11.95 29.57 -5.38
C GLY A 1019 12.47 29.25 -3.98
N ASN A 1020 13.27 28.20 -3.88
CA ASN A 1020 13.80 27.68 -2.63
C ASN A 1020 15.34 27.68 -2.61
N GLU A 1021 15.99 27.97 -1.46
CA GLU A 1021 17.36 27.55 -1.06
C GLU A 1021 17.82 28.10 0.33
N ASP A 1022 18.59 27.27 1.05
CA ASP A 1022 19.52 27.39 2.22
C ASP A 1022 19.17 27.99 3.62
N VAL A 1023 19.82 27.41 4.67
CA VAL A 1023 19.80 27.76 6.12
C VAL A 1023 21.11 27.43 6.85
N PHE A 1024 21.48 28.26 7.85
CA PHE A 1024 22.62 28.11 8.78
C PHE A 1024 22.37 27.22 10.02
N PHE A 1025 23.45 26.67 10.60
CA PHE A 1025 23.48 25.78 11.78
C PHE A 1025 23.21 26.48 13.13
N ASP A 1026 22.73 25.70 14.12
CA ASP A 1026 22.75 26.07 15.54
C ASP A 1026 23.79 25.26 16.34
N GLU A 1027 23.98 25.63 17.61
CA GLU A 1027 25.07 25.17 18.49
C GLU A 1027 24.96 23.69 18.93
N ASN A 1028 23.94 22.94 18.49
CA ASN A 1028 23.72 21.54 18.89
C ASN A 1028 23.84 20.50 17.75
N GLY A 1029 24.17 20.91 16.53
CA GLY A 1029 24.54 19.97 15.46
C GLY A 1029 23.39 19.23 14.76
N ASP A 1030 22.13 19.55 15.07
CA ASP A 1030 20.97 19.23 14.21
C ASP A 1030 20.58 20.50 13.43
N PRO A 1031 20.29 20.45 12.11
CA PRO A 1031 19.97 21.66 11.38
C PRO A 1031 18.55 22.14 11.70
N ALA A 1032 18.45 23.21 12.50
CA ALA A 1032 17.20 23.93 12.70
C ALA A 1032 16.62 24.43 11.36
N ALA A 1033 15.34 24.19 11.09
CA ALA A 1033 14.69 24.65 9.85
C ALA A 1033 14.39 26.16 9.90
N ARG A 1034 15.42 26.98 9.70
CA ARG A 1034 15.40 28.45 9.75
C ARG A 1034 15.75 29.12 8.42
N TYR A 1035 14.78 29.39 7.57
CA TYR A 1035 15.00 29.98 6.24
C TYR A 1035 15.11 31.49 6.25
N ASP A 1036 16.06 32.06 5.51
CA ASP A 1036 16.06 33.48 5.20
C ASP A 1036 15.18 33.75 3.98
N VAL A 1037 14.33 34.78 4.05
CA VAL A 1037 13.50 35.22 2.92
C VAL A 1037 14.28 36.28 2.16
N LEU A 1038 14.74 35.96 0.95
CA LEU A 1038 15.58 36.82 0.12
C LEU A 1038 14.80 37.37 -1.08
N ASN A 1039 14.85 38.69 -1.31
CA ASN A 1039 14.23 39.37 -2.45
C ASN A 1039 15.30 39.86 -3.42
N TRP A 1040 15.09 39.63 -4.71
CA TRP A 1040 16.01 40.07 -5.77
C TRP A 1040 15.75 41.52 -6.12
N GLN A 1041 16.78 42.34 -5.98
CA GLN A 1041 16.71 43.77 -6.28
C GLN A 1041 17.82 44.15 -7.24
N GLN A 1042 17.60 45.17 -8.06
CA GLN A 1042 18.69 45.75 -8.84
C GLN A 1042 19.39 46.81 -7.99
N ASP A 1043 20.71 46.73 -7.91
CA ASP A 1043 21.53 47.82 -7.37
C ASP A 1043 21.59 49.00 -8.36
N LYS A 1044 22.28 50.08 -7.96
CA LYS A 1044 22.38 51.30 -8.76
C LYS A 1044 23.06 51.11 -10.12
N ASP A 1045 23.78 50.01 -10.30
CA ASP A 1045 24.51 49.66 -11.52
C ASP A 1045 23.75 48.63 -12.38
N GLY A 1046 22.51 48.28 -11.99
CA GLY A 1046 21.66 47.34 -12.71
C GLY A 1046 21.98 45.86 -12.44
N LYS A 1047 22.82 45.56 -11.44
CA LYS A 1047 23.17 44.19 -11.06
C LYS A 1047 22.17 43.64 -10.05
N ILE A 1048 21.82 42.35 -10.18
CA ILE A 1048 20.96 41.67 -9.21
C ILE A 1048 21.71 41.46 -7.89
N VAL A 1049 21.13 41.95 -6.81
CA VAL A 1049 21.57 41.77 -5.42
C VAL A 1049 20.48 41.08 -4.60
N PHE A 1050 20.90 40.21 -3.69
CA PHE A 1050 20.01 39.46 -2.80
C PHE A 1050 19.85 40.22 -1.48
N VAL A 1051 18.63 40.68 -1.20
CA VAL A 1051 18.32 41.44 0.02
C VAL A 1051 17.49 40.58 0.96
N LYS A 1052 17.97 40.37 2.18
CA LYS A 1052 17.21 39.69 3.23
C LYS A 1052 16.04 40.56 3.69
N VAL A 1053 14.83 40.12 3.39
CA VAL A 1053 13.58 40.84 3.69
C VAL A 1053 12.79 40.20 4.83
N GLY A 1054 13.13 38.98 5.24
CA GLY A 1054 12.48 38.29 6.34
C GLY A 1054 13.19 36.99 6.71
N PHE A 1055 12.56 36.23 7.59
CA PHE A 1055 13.00 34.87 7.94
C PHE A 1055 11.79 34.01 8.31
N TYR A 1056 11.98 32.69 8.16
CA TYR A 1056 11.14 31.65 8.70
C TYR A 1056 11.92 30.85 9.73
N ASP A 1057 11.29 30.44 10.83
CA ASP A 1057 11.90 29.60 11.85
C ASP A 1057 10.89 28.58 12.37
N ALA A 1058 11.12 27.29 12.08
CA ALA A 1058 10.23 26.21 12.48
C ALA A 1058 10.15 26.00 14.01
N SER A 1059 11.17 26.44 14.77
CA SER A 1059 11.23 26.26 16.23
C SER A 1059 10.28 27.21 16.99
N LEU A 1060 9.82 28.27 16.34
CA LEU A 1060 8.94 29.27 16.95
C LEU A 1060 7.46 28.85 16.94
N GLN A 1061 6.63 29.47 17.78
CA GLN A 1061 5.18 29.24 17.79
C GLN A 1061 4.55 29.62 16.45
N ARG A 1062 3.52 28.88 15.98
CA ARG A 1062 2.97 28.93 14.59
C ARG A 1062 2.75 30.33 13.98
N HIS A 1063 2.41 31.34 14.79
CA HIS A 1063 2.16 32.73 14.37
C HIS A 1063 3.41 33.62 14.31
N LEU A 1064 4.52 33.19 14.92
CA LEU A 1064 5.83 33.85 14.93
C LEU A 1064 6.84 33.18 13.98
N GLN A 1065 6.45 32.08 13.33
CA GLN A 1065 7.33 31.30 12.46
C GLN A 1065 7.73 32.02 11.18
N LEU A 1066 7.07 33.11 10.77
CA LEU A 1066 7.42 33.91 9.59
C LEU A 1066 7.37 35.39 9.95
N SER A 1067 8.46 36.11 9.72
CA SER A 1067 8.58 37.53 10.03
C SER A 1067 9.30 38.29 8.92
N PHE A 1068 8.88 39.54 8.68
CA PHE A 1068 9.47 40.43 7.69
C PHE A 1068 10.08 41.67 8.35
N ASN A 1069 11.21 42.10 7.82
CA ASN A 1069 11.79 43.39 8.13
C ASN A 1069 11.07 44.45 7.29
N ASN A 1070 10.87 45.66 7.84
CA ASN A 1070 10.11 46.76 7.22
C ASN A 1070 10.79 47.39 5.98
N ILE A 1071 11.60 46.62 5.25
CA ILE A 1071 12.37 46.98 4.05
C ILE A 1071 11.44 46.81 2.84
N SER A 1072 11.44 47.80 1.94
CA SER A 1072 10.59 47.82 0.75
C SER A 1072 10.89 46.65 -0.21
N ILE A 1073 10.07 45.59 -0.15
CA ILE A 1073 10.08 44.46 -1.10
C ILE A 1073 9.81 45.00 -2.52
N VAL A 1074 10.64 44.60 -3.48
CA VAL A 1074 10.46 44.95 -4.90
C VAL A 1074 9.68 43.85 -5.61
N TRP A 1075 8.57 44.24 -6.23
CA TRP A 1075 7.63 43.36 -6.94
C TRP A 1075 7.83 43.40 -8.45
N ALA A 1076 7.44 42.33 -9.15
CA ALA A 1076 7.55 42.21 -10.61
C ALA A 1076 6.85 43.35 -11.39
N HIS A 1077 5.80 43.96 -10.81
CA HIS A 1077 5.21 45.20 -11.30
C HIS A 1077 5.68 46.38 -10.44
N SER A 1078 6.60 47.17 -10.99
CA SER A 1078 7.36 48.27 -10.35
C SER A 1078 6.51 49.35 -9.65
N LYS A 1079 5.91 49.03 -8.48
CA LYS A 1079 5.54 49.89 -7.33
C LYS A 1079 4.43 49.29 -6.42
N ALA A 1080 3.81 48.14 -6.73
CA ALA A 1080 2.74 47.56 -5.91
C ALA A 1080 2.78 46.02 -5.85
N GLN A 1081 2.33 45.44 -4.74
CA GLN A 1081 2.20 43.98 -4.54
C GLN A 1081 1.33 43.36 -5.64
N VAL A 1082 1.74 42.19 -6.15
CA VAL A 1082 0.97 41.42 -7.14
C VAL A 1082 -0.36 41.01 -6.51
N ARG A 1083 -1.49 41.51 -7.06
CA ARG A 1083 -2.84 41.26 -6.53
C ARG A 1083 -3.23 39.79 -6.71
N ALA A 1084 -3.92 39.22 -5.72
CA ALA A 1084 -4.54 37.90 -5.83
C ALA A 1084 -5.65 37.90 -6.91
N ALA A 1085 -5.70 36.85 -7.72
CA ALA A 1085 -6.86 36.56 -8.55
C ALA A 1085 -7.75 35.60 -7.75
N ASP A 1086 -8.97 36.02 -7.43
CA ASP A 1086 -9.92 35.24 -6.63
C ASP A 1086 -11.09 34.70 -7.49
N PRO A 1087 -10.99 33.48 -8.02
CA PRO A 1087 -12.16 32.65 -8.29
C PRO A 1087 -12.40 31.71 -7.09
N PRO A 1088 -13.67 31.45 -6.68
CA PRO A 1088 -13.99 30.41 -5.70
C PRO A 1088 -13.60 29.04 -6.27
N CYS A 1089 -12.93 28.18 -5.48
CA CYS A 1089 -12.47 26.86 -5.93
C CYS A 1089 -13.69 25.96 -6.26
N SER A 1090 -14.08 25.92 -7.54
CA SER A 1090 -15.03 24.95 -8.11
C SER A 1090 -14.39 24.27 -9.33
N ILE A 1091 -14.41 22.94 -9.33
CA ILE A 1091 -13.90 22.13 -10.44
C ILE A 1091 -15.00 22.05 -11.50
N GLN A 1092 -14.88 22.80 -12.59
CA GLN A 1092 -15.57 22.54 -13.86
C GLN A 1092 -14.67 22.88 -15.05
N GLY A 1093 -14.68 22.00 -16.06
CA GLY A 1093 -13.76 22.03 -17.20
C GLY A 1093 -14.09 23.02 -18.32
N LEU A 1094 -13.11 23.12 -19.22
CA LEU A 1094 -13.09 23.61 -20.62
C LEU A 1094 -13.26 25.12 -20.91
N TYR A 1095 -12.11 25.72 -21.29
CA TYR A 1095 -11.82 26.76 -22.30
C TYR A 1095 -12.78 27.94 -22.57
N ASN A 1096 -12.27 29.18 -22.36
CA ASN A 1096 -12.03 30.17 -23.42
C ASN A 1096 -11.16 31.37 -22.92
N PRO A 1097 -10.35 32.03 -23.78
CA PRO A 1097 -9.26 32.94 -23.37
C PRO A 1097 -9.65 34.44 -23.32
N PRO A 1098 -9.03 35.27 -22.46
CA PRO A 1098 -9.02 36.74 -22.61
C PRO A 1098 -7.74 37.27 -23.27
N GLN A 1099 -7.89 38.41 -23.97
CA GLN A 1099 -6.87 39.06 -24.80
C GLN A 1099 -5.75 39.79 -24.03
N LEU A 1100 -4.58 39.80 -24.68
CA LEU A 1100 -3.33 40.49 -24.34
C LEU A 1100 -3.50 41.99 -24.02
N SER A 1101 -2.80 42.47 -22.98
CA SER A 1101 -2.32 43.85 -22.93
C SER A 1101 -0.81 43.89 -23.21
N LYS A 1102 -0.42 44.75 -24.14
CA LYS A 1102 0.97 45.12 -24.43
C LYS A 1102 1.39 46.24 -23.47
N ASN A 1103 2.54 46.09 -22.83
CA ASN A 1103 3.61 47.11 -22.77
C ASN A 1103 4.69 46.71 -21.74
N GLY A 1104 5.95 46.68 -22.21
CA GLY A 1104 7.11 47.32 -21.56
C GLY A 1104 7.66 46.72 -20.27
N ASP A 1105 8.90 46.23 -20.39
CA ASP A 1105 9.91 45.90 -19.36
C ASP A 1105 9.84 44.52 -18.67
N VAL A 1106 11.00 43.82 -18.71
CA VAL A 1106 11.23 42.53 -18.04
C VAL A 1106 11.66 42.82 -16.60
N LEU A 1107 10.74 42.70 -15.65
CA LEU A 1107 11.05 42.63 -14.22
C LEU A 1107 10.70 41.23 -13.71
N ILE A 1108 11.73 40.41 -13.51
CA ILE A 1108 11.61 39.17 -12.72
C ILE A 1108 11.69 39.60 -11.25
N GLY A 1109 10.54 39.98 -10.68
CA GLY A 1109 10.40 40.08 -9.24
C GLY A 1109 10.32 38.66 -8.70
N GLY A 1110 11.30 38.26 -7.91
CA GLY A 1110 11.37 36.94 -7.29
C GLY A 1110 11.79 37.05 -5.83
N ILE A 1111 11.17 36.26 -4.97
CA ILE A 1111 11.78 35.89 -3.70
C ILE A 1111 12.51 34.58 -4.00
N PHE A 1112 13.80 34.65 -4.29
CA PHE A 1112 14.67 33.47 -4.39
C PHE A 1112 15.88 33.65 -3.50
N SER A 1113 16.39 32.55 -2.96
CA SER A 1113 17.77 32.43 -2.53
C SER A 1113 18.56 31.78 -3.67
N ILE A 1114 19.59 32.46 -4.17
CA ILE A 1114 20.66 31.85 -4.98
C ILE A 1114 21.94 32.53 -4.53
N HIS A 1115 22.93 31.79 -4.04
CA HIS A 1115 24.28 32.33 -3.89
C HIS A 1115 25.05 32.17 -5.22
N ARG A 1116 24.78 33.03 -6.22
CA ARG A 1116 25.60 33.13 -7.44
C ARG A 1116 26.14 34.55 -7.60
N LYS A 1117 27.45 34.70 -7.50
CA LYS A 1117 28.15 35.67 -8.35
C LYS A 1117 28.00 35.14 -9.78
N TRP A 1118 27.26 35.86 -10.60
CA TRP A 1118 27.28 35.70 -12.05
C TRP A 1118 28.68 36.10 -12.51
N ASP A 1119 29.60 35.14 -12.61
CA ASP A 1119 30.86 35.40 -13.29
C ASP A 1119 30.61 35.47 -14.80
N GLN A 1120 31.20 36.51 -15.37
CA GLN A 1120 30.99 37.04 -16.70
C GLN A 1120 31.35 36.03 -17.79
N GLN A 1121 30.36 35.46 -18.47
CA GLN A 1121 30.57 34.92 -19.84
C GLN A 1121 29.28 34.75 -20.67
N ALA A 1122 28.27 35.59 -20.44
CA ALA A 1122 27.07 35.67 -21.28
C ALA A 1122 26.75 37.10 -21.76
N GLN A 1123 27.78 37.95 -21.89
CA GLN A 1123 27.71 39.29 -22.49
C GLN A 1123 28.61 39.40 -23.74
N LYS A 1124 28.74 38.34 -24.53
CA LYS A 1124 29.48 38.39 -25.80
C LYS A 1124 28.73 37.94 -27.05
N PHE A 1125 27.42 37.75 -26.96
CA PHE A 1125 26.55 37.74 -28.15
C PHE A 1125 25.46 38.79 -27.93
N ILE A 1126 25.31 39.71 -28.89
CA ILE A 1126 24.47 40.93 -28.86
C ILE A 1126 25.17 42.17 -28.27
N SER A 1127 26.25 42.60 -28.93
CA SER A 1127 26.47 44.00 -29.35
C SER A 1127 27.83 44.09 -30.06
N GLY A 1128 27.80 44.31 -31.37
CA GLY A 1128 28.97 44.55 -32.21
C GLY A 1128 28.56 44.74 -33.67
N PRO A 1129 29.20 45.64 -34.42
CA PRO A 1129 28.48 46.70 -35.12
C PRO A 1129 28.27 46.45 -36.62
N THR A 1130 27.47 47.34 -37.20
CA THR A 1130 27.40 47.73 -38.62
C THR A 1130 28.62 47.35 -39.47
N GLN A 1131 28.33 46.87 -40.69
CA GLN A 1131 29.17 46.88 -41.91
C GLN A 1131 30.63 47.33 -41.74
N GLY A 1132 31.56 46.42 -42.04
CA GLY A 1132 32.96 46.71 -42.34
C GLY A 1132 33.63 45.44 -42.86
N GLU A 1133 34.02 45.47 -44.13
CA GLU A 1133 34.64 44.39 -44.91
C GLU A 1133 36.00 43.91 -44.39
N CYS A 1134 36.26 42.61 -44.63
CA CYS A 1134 37.53 41.92 -44.97
C CYS A 1134 38.70 41.98 -43.94
N ILE A 1135 39.51 40.93 -43.72
CA ILE A 1135 39.99 39.79 -44.54
C ILE A 1135 40.04 38.53 -43.68
#